data_AF-A0A1V5JZ21-F1
#
_entry.id   AF-A0A1V5JZ21-F1
#
_cell.length_a   1.000
_cell.length_b   1.000
_cell.length_c   1.000
_cell.angle_alpha   90.00
_cell.angle_beta   90.00
_cell.angle_gamma   90.00
#
_symmetry.space_group_name_H-M   'P 1'
#
loop_
_entity.id
_entity.type
_entity.pdbx_description
1 polymer ?
#
loop_
_entity_poly.entity_id
_entity_poly.type
_entity_poly.pdbx_seq_one_letter_code
_entity_poly.pdbx_strand_id
1 'polypeptide(L)'
;MAADRRQGVALLAQRGCDVVVADDAFQHRRMGRDVDVVLVDAACPWGNGRYFPAGLLREGVEGLARSHAVVLTKADQVLPEVLEDLERCLKSIVPAERIFRSRLAFGGWFRARDGGWEPDGPDFSGGVLAFSAIGSPESFRRLLERQGVRLRGERIFRDHHPYSPEDVMALERLARTLEVRSLVCTEKDVYNLPLSPGGSPFCPDDKRGDLSVWFPRVRTVLDDPGRFWKTLGQGLVPRMVVASNGFGEDAMGSLLADKLRRRFPGGRVEAFSLVGRGQAYAERKIPVLSPPAETPSGGVVKYSWGDFWRDLRSGLLGQVRGQLRAWGDYRGRARTVLCVGDVYLLLHTLWGQGQAPLLVATAKSELLGGHWHLERLVLRHRCRMVWTRDGATAEELRRHGVPAAFCGNPIMDLAEEDIQKIPLSGDNIRGPGGKGAPPRVLLLPGSRGRAYDDLALLLDAAVKIWERQAVSFLLVLAPTLERGRFAEAALRRGWRLEGETLLGPSGLRVRVTADPVARGAKGAQVVLGLGGTANQVCAGLGVPVVSVLEKGKLVQKKLLGEAEVLVPPEADALAQEVDALLRDEARRCAMGRAGARALGGGGALDAVVSHVASVLGWEGRCAVAERLNAFLASWGPETPGASGGGWGVPEGPAGTVPGDAKEMKI
;
A
#
# COMPACT_ATOMS: atom_id res chain seq x y z
N MET A 1 12.86 -27.34 10.21
CA MET A 1 12.96 -25.95 9.71
C MET A 1 12.90 -25.96 8.19
N ALA A 2 12.17 -25.05 7.55
CA ALA A 2 12.22 -24.93 6.10
C ALA A 2 13.52 -24.23 5.67
N ALA A 3 14.23 -24.76 4.68
CA ALA A 3 15.46 -24.14 4.17
C ALA A 3 15.21 -22.79 3.45
N ASP A 4 14.04 -22.62 2.81
CA ASP A 4 13.58 -21.31 2.30
C ASP A 4 12.62 -20.66 3.30
N ARG A 5 13.06 -19.56 3.90
CA ARG A 5 12.27 -18.77 4.87
C ARG A 5 10.92 -18.30 4.29
N ARG A 6 10.81 -18.03 2.99
CA ARG A 6 9.56 -17.62 2.35
C ARG A 6 8.54 -18.75 2.29
N GLN A 7 9.00 -19.97 2.02
CA GLN A 7 8.14 -21.16 2.07
C GLN A 7 7.70 -21.44 3.51
N GLY A 8 8.59 -21.24 4.48
CA GLY A 8 8.25 -21.29 5.91
C GLY A 8 7.12 -20.32 6.28
N VAL A 9 7.24 -19.06 5.88
CA VAL A 9 6.18 -18.04 6.11
C VAL A 9 4.86 -18.44 5.43
N ALA A 10 4.91 -18.92 4.19
CA ALA A 10 3.71 -19.35 3.48
C ALA A 10 3.01 -20.54 4.18
N LEU A 11 3.77 -21.51 4.69
CA LEU A 11 3.24 -22.64 5.44
C LEU A 11 2.63 -22.20 6.79
N LEU A 12 3.26 -21.25 7.48
CA LEU A 12 2.71 -20.68 8.72
C LEU A 12 1.39 -19.95 8.46
N ALA A 13 1.31 -19.17 7.37
CA ALA A 13 0.07 -18.51 6.98
C ALA A 13 -1.06 -19.52 6.69
N GLN A 14 -0.75 -20.66 6.03
CA GLN A 14 -1.72 -21.74 5.82
C GLN A 14 -2.20 -22.40 7.12
N ARG A 15 -1.43 -22.29 8.20
CA ARG A 15 -1.80 -22.78 9.55
C ARG A 15 -2.53 -21.72 10.39
N GLY A 16 -2.87 -20.58 9.81
CA GLY A 16 -3.59 -19.50 10.50
C GLY A 16 -2.69 -18.56 11.31
N CYS A 17 -1.38 -18.55 11.09
CA CYS A 17 -0.51 -17.56 11.73
C CYS A 17 -0.68 -16.17 11.08
N ASP A 18 -1.11 -15.19 11.88
CA ASP A 18 -1.25 -13.79 11.44
C ASP A 18 0.08 -13.02 11.50
N VAL A 19 0.98 -13.41 12.41
CA VAL A 19 2.25 -12.72 12.68
C VAL A 19 3.41 -13.72 12.66
N VAL A 20 4.52 -13.34 12.03
CA VAL A 20 5.76 -14.12 12.03
C VAL A 20 6.89 -13.25 12.53
N VAL A 21 7.57 -13.70 13.58
CA VAL A 21 8.83 -13.12 14.06
C VAL A 21 9.98 -13.94 13.46
N ALA A 22 10.85 -13.26 12.71
CA ALA A 22 11.95 -13.91 12.02
C ALA A 22 13.29 -13.41 12.56
N ASP A 23 14.03 -14.31 13.20
CA ASP A 23 15.37 -14.04 13.72
C ASP A 23 16.40 -14.00 12.58
N ASP A 24 17.39 -13.11 12.66
CA ASP A 24 18.42 -12.88 11.62
C ASP A 24 17.88 -12.64 10.19
N ALA A 25 16.78 -11.89 10.09
CA ALA A 25 16.10 -11.66 8.80
C ALA A 25 16.46 -10.34 8.10
N PHE A 26 17.17 -9.43 8.75
CA PHE A 26 17.38 -8.06 8.26
C PHE A 26 18.03 -8.02 6.86
N GLN A 27 19.04 -8.87 6.64
CA GLN A 27 19.76 -8.97 5.38
C GLN A 27 19.01 -9.81 4.31
N HIS A 28 17.94 -10.54 4.68
CA HIS A 28 17.21 -11.41 3.76
C HIS A 28 16.21 -10.63 2.89
N ARG A 29 16.70 -9.85 1.93
CA ARG A 29 15.90 -8.91 1.10
C ARG A 29 14.76 -9.55 0.29
N ARG A 30 14.83 -10.86 -0.03
CA ARG A 30 13.78 -11.57 -0.78
C ARG A 30 12.52 -11.83 0.05
N MET A 31 12.61 -11.80 1.38
CA MET A 31 11.48 -12.00 2.27
C MET A 31 10.88 -10.63 2.57
N GLY A 32 9.59 -10.47 2.28
CA GLY A 32 8.87 -9.26 2.67
C GLY A 32 8.81 -9.17 4.19
N ARG A 33 9.17 -8.01 4.74
CA ARG A 33 9.11 -7.70 6.17
C ARG A 33 8.34 -6.40 6.35
N ASP A 34 7.56 -6.36 7.41
CA ASP A 34 6.72 -5.21 7.72
C ASP A 34 7.40 -4.28 8.72
N VAL A 35 8.10 -4.86 9.69
CA VAL A 35 8.90 -4.14 10.67
C VAL A 35 10.23 -4.86 10.87
N ASP A 36 11.29 -4.06 10.99
CA ASP A 36 12.67 -4.51 11.17
C ASP A 36 13.20 -3.90 12.47
N VAL A 37 13.49 -4.77 13.45
CA VAL A 37 14.19 -4.39 14.70
C VAL A 37 15.61 -4.91 14.59
N VAL A 38 16.58 -3.99 14.62
CA VAL A 38 18.00 -4.34 14.53
C VAL A 38 18.64 -4.24 15.89
N LEU A 39 19.32 -5.30 16.31
CA LEU A 39 20.10 -5.32 17.53
C LEU A 39 21.54 -4.92 17.22
N VAL A 40 22.08 -3.97 17.99
CA VAL A 40 23.49 -3.58 17.93
C VAL A 40 24.11 -3.86 19.29
N ASP A 41 25.19 -4.62 19.33
CA ASP A 41 25.92 -4.87 20.58
C ASP A 41 26.72 -3.62 20.94
N ALA A 42 26.36 -2.91 22.01
CA ALA A 42 27.07 -1.70 22.42
C ALA A 42 28.53 -1.96 22.79
N ALA A 43 28.87 -3.17 23.25
CA ALA A 43 30.24 -3.56 23.60
C ALA A 43 31.11 -3.88 22.37
N CYS A 44 30.49 -4.21 21.24
CA CYS A 44 31.21 -4.52 20.01
C CYS A 44 30.38 -4.18 18.75
N PRO A 45 30.02 -2.89 18.54
CA PRO A 45 28.98 -2.52 17.58
C PRO A 45 29.37 -2.83 16.13
N TRP A 46 30.67 -2.69 15.81
CA TRP A 46 31.18 -2.81 14.44
C TRP A 46 32.19 -3.95 14.25
N GLY A 47 32.48 -4.73 15.30
CA GLY A 47 33.57 -5.72 15.26
C GLY A 47 34.90 -5.05 14.88
N ASN A 48 35.53 -5.56 13.83
CA ASN A 48 36.75 -4.99 13.24
C ASN A 48 36.47 -4.07 12.03
N GLY A 49 35.21 -3.66 11.82
CA GLY A 49 34.79 -2.78 10.73
C GLY A 49 34.77 -3.42 9.33
N ARG A 50 35.04 -4.72 9.22
CA ARG A 50 35.07 -5.43 7.93
C ARG A 50 33.85 -6.32 7.73
N TYR A 51 33.53 -6.57 6.46
CA TYR A 51 32.49 -7.53 6.07
C TYR A 51 32.97 -8.96 6.22
N PHE A 52 32.03 -9.87 6.48
CA PHE A 52 32.27 -11.31 6.46
C PHE A 52 32.90 -11.75 5.12
N PRO A 53 33.93 -12.63 5.12
CA PRO A 53 34.50 -13.35 6.27
C PRO A 53 35.61 -12.59 7.02
N ALA A 54 36.05 -11.44 6.51
CA ALA A 54 37.14 -10.68 7.12
C ALA A 54 36.73 -9.95 8.42
N GLY A 55 35.44 -9.92 8.74
CA GLY A 55 34.86 -9.32 9.94
C GLY A 55 33.43 -9.79 10.20
N LEU A 56 32.75 -9.17 11.16
CA LEU A 56 31.42 -9.59 11.62
C LEU A 56 30.26 -8.91 10.87
N LEU A 57 30.52 -7.86 10.09
CA LEU A 57 29.47 -7.11 9.41
C LEU A 57 28.95 -7.90 8.20
N ARG A 58 27.62 -7.95 8.04
CA ARG A 58 26.96 -8.57 6.88
C ARG A 58 26.56 -7.55 5.80
N GLU A 59 26.35 -6.31 6.18
CA GLU A 59 26.12 -5.16 5.30
C GLU A 59 26.62 -3.87 5.99
N GLY A 60 26.72 -2.78 5.22
CA GLY A 60 27.18 -1.48 5.73
C GLY A 60 26.23 -0.86 6.74
N VAL A 61 26.74 0.03 7.58
CA VAL A 61 25.99 0.71 8.65
C VAL A 61 24.84 1.56 8.09
N GLU A 62 24.97 2.04 6.86
CA GLU A 62 23.93 2.78 6.13
C GLU A 62 22.69 1.93 5.89
N GLY A 63 22.82 0.60 5.91
CA GLY A 63 21.70 -0.34 5.87
C GLY A 63 20.70 -0.14 7.01
N LEU A 64 21.15 0.38 8.17
CA LEU A 64 20.30 0.69 9.32
C LEU A 64 19.23 1.73 9.03
N ALA A 65 19.39 2.56 7.98
CA ALA A 65 18.37 3.51 7.56
C ALA A 65 17.01 2.84 7.20
N ARG A 66 17.03 1.54 6.89
CA ARG A 66 15.83 0.73 6.62
C ARG A 66 15.13 0.21 7.89
N SER A 67 15.81 0.26 9.04
CA SER A 67 15.28 -0.25 10.30
C SER A 67 14.14 0.62 10.84
N HIS A 68 13.22 -0.02 11.53
CA HIS A 68 12.14 0.64 12.24
C HIS A 68 12.54 0.94 13.69
N ALA A 69 13.38 0.08 14.27
CA ALA A 69 14.01 0.31 15.56
C ALA A 69 15.44 -0.25 15.56
N VAL A 70 16.35 0.48 16.22
CA VAL A 70 17.69 0.02 16.57
C VAL A 70 17.76 -0.09 18.08
N VAL A 71 18.06 -1.27 18.59
CA VAL A 71 18.19 -1.54 20.02
C VAL A 71 19.66 -1.78 20.34
N LEU A 72 20.24 -0.88 21.14
CA LEU A 72 21.56 -1.02 21.72
C LEU A 72 21.47 -2.05 22.86
N THR A 73 22.01 -3.23 22.62
CA THR A 73 22.11 -4.30 23.62
C THR A 73 23.36 -4.12 24.46
N LYS A 74 23.31 -4.61 25.72
CA LYS A 74 24.42 -4.48 26.69
C LYS A 74 24.84 -3.03 26.94
N ALA A 75 23.89 -2.09 26.82
CA ALA A 75 24.16 -0.66 27.03
C ALA A 75 24.67 -0.35 28.46
N ASP A 76 24.38 -1.21 29.42
CA ASP A 76 24.83 -1.14 30.82
C ASP A 76 26.20 -1.83 31.08
N GLN A 77 26.87 -2.30 30.02
CA GLN A 77 28.17 -2.99 30.10
C GLN A 77 29.30 -2.20 29.42
N VAL A 78 29.04 -0.98 28.99
CA VAL A 78 30.02 -0.08 28.37
C VAL A 78 30.12 1.22 29.15
N LEU A 79 31.23 1.93 28.97
CA LEU A 79 31.41 3.26 29.54
C LEU A 79 30.39 4.25 28.92
N PRO A 80 29.86 5.21 29.69
CA PRO A 80 28.89 6.19 29.19
C PRO A 80 29.36 6.93 27.93
N GLU A 81 30.64 7.29 27.86
CA GLU A 81 31.23 8.02 26.73
C GLU A 81 31.19 7.19 25.44
N VAL A 82 31.47 5.88 25.54
CA VAL A 82 31.42 4.95 24.39
C VAL A 82 29.98 4.80 23.89
N LEU A 83 29.01 4.73 24.81
CA LEU A 83 27.60 4.65 24.45
C LEU A 83 27.10 5.93 23.77
N GLU A 84 27.49 7.09 24.29
CA GLU A 84 27.15 8.40 23.71
C GLU A 84 27.73 8.58 22.31
N ASP A 85 28.98 8.16 22.09
CA ASP A 85 29.63 8.18 20.78
C ASP A 85 28.93 7.26 19.78
N LEU A 86 28.56 6.04 20.21
CA LEU A 86 27.79 5.11 19.38
C LEU A 86 26.43 5.69 19.01
N GLU A 87 25.71 6.30 19.95
CA GLU A 87 24.45 6.96 19.66
C GLU A 87 24.60 8.14 18.71
N ARG A 88 25.65 8.95 18.87
CA ARG A 88 25.94 10.07 17.97
C ARG A 88 26.17 9.58 16.54
N CYS A 89 26.92 8.49 16.39
CA CYS A 89 27.10 7.81 15.11
C CYS A 89 25.76 7.35 14.52
N LEU A 90 24.94 6.63 15.31
CA LEU A 90 23.65 6.11 14.85
C LEU A 90 22.64 7.19 14.50
N LYS A 91 22.61 8.31 15.23
CA LYS A 91 21.73 9.47 14.96
C LYS A 91 21.98 10.11 13.59
N SER A 92 23.17 9.91 13.00
CA SER A 92 23.46 10.38 11.64
C SER A 92 22.84 9.50 10.55
N ILE A 93 22.38 8.29 10.90
CA ILE A 93 21.87 7.28 9.96
C ILE A 93 20.38 7.01 10.19
N VAL A 94 19.97 6.96 11.46
CA VAL A 94 18.62 6.59 11.91
C VAL A 94 18.08 7.71 12.81
N PRO A 95 16.79 8.10 12.66
CA PRO A 95 16.16 9.07 13.54
C PRO A 95 16.26 8.67 15.03
N ALA A 96 16.51 9.64 15.89
CA ALA A 96 16.78 9.42 17.32
C ALA A 96 15.62 8.72 18.05
N GLU A 97 14.38 8.93 17.60
CA GLU A 97 13.17 8.29 18.14
C GLU A 97 13.10 6.78 17.89
N ARG A 98 13.97 6.24 17.04
CA ARG A 98 14.08 4.81 16.74
C ARG A 98 15.24 4.12 17.45
N ILE A 99 16.05 4.86 18.21
CA ILE A 99 17.19 4.32 18.94
C ILE A 99 16.78 4.08 20.39
N PHE A 100 16.95 2.84 20.83
CA PHE A 100 16.59 2.37 22.16
C PHE A 100 17.79 1.73 22.84
N ARG A 101 17.81 1.78 24.17
CA ARG A 101 18.78 1.05 24.99
C ARG A 101 18.10 -0.14 25.62
N SER A 102 18.82 -1.25 25.69
CA SER A 102 18.38 -2.43 26.41
C SER A 102 19.46 -2.94 27.35
N ARG A 103 18.99 -3.46 28.48
CA ARG A 103 19.79 -4.22 29.44
C ARG A 103 19.09 -5.52 29.76
N LEU A 104 19.87 -6.52 30.15
CA LEU A 104 19.32 -7.72 30.75
C LEU A 104 19.07 -7.45 32.23
N ALA A 105 17.85 -7.70 32.69
CA ALA A 105 17.52 -7.71 34.10
C ALA A 105 17.35 -9.16 34.56
N PHE A 106 17.87 -9.45 35.74
CA PHE A 106 17.63 -10.70 36.43
C PHE A 106 16.14 -10.79 36.80
N GLY A 107 15.49 -11.90 36.43
CA GLY A 107 14.07 -12.15 36.66
C GLY A 107 13.79 -13.20 37.73
N GLY A 108 14.82 -13.88 38.25
CA GLY A 108 14.68 -14.95 39.23
C GLY A 108 15.49 -16.19 38.84
N TRP A 109 15.65 -17.09 39.80
CA TRP A 109 16.33 -18.36 39.61
C TRP A 109 15.33 -19.46 39.28
N PHE A 110 15.72 -20.32 38.36
CA PHE A 110 14.95 -21.50 37.98
C PHE A 110 15.80 -22.73 38.15
N ARG A 111 15.19 -23.78 38.69
CA ARG A 111 15.81 -25.10 38.81
C ARG A 111 15.31 -25.99 37.68
N ALA A 112 16.21 -26.63 36.95
CA ALA A 112 15.84 -27.65 35.98
C ALA A 112 15.35 -28.91 36.72
N ARG A 113 14.21 -29.45 36.27
CA ARG A 113 13.58 -30.67 36.80
C ARG A 113 13.21 -31.62 35.66
N ASP A 114 12.76 -32.81 36.00
CA ASP A 114 12.28 -33.78 35.03
C ASP A 114 11.06 -33.24 34.27
N GLY A 115 11.21 -33.11 32.95
CA GLY A 115 10.15 -32.60 32.08
C GLY A 115 9.94 -31.07 32.11
N GLY A 116 10.79 -30.28 32.77
CA GLY A 116 10.66 -28.82 32.77
C GLY A 116 11.57 -28.07 33.74
N TRP A 117 11.09 -26.92 34.22
CA TRP A 117 11.81 -26.05 35.16
C TRP A 117 10.83 -25.25 36.01
N GLU A 118 11.21 -24.95 37.24
CA GLU A 118 10.37 -24.22 38.19
C GLU A 118 11.12 -23.06 38.84
N PRO A 119 10.44 -21.94 39.17
CA PRO A 119 11.03 -20.90 40.00
C PRO A 119 11.36 -21.49 41.37
N ASP A 120 12.59 -21.32 41.84
CA ASP A 120 13.05 -21.87 43.11
C ASP A 120 14.17 -20.98 43.69
N GLY A 121 14.40 -21.05 44.99
CA GLY A 121 15.42 -20.28 45.71
C GLY A 121 16.71 -21.08 45.84
N PRO A 122 17.78 -20.78 45.09
CA PRO A 122 19.00 -21.56 45.18
C PRO A 122 19.76 -21.31 46.47
N ASP A 123 20.31 -22.38 47.04
CA ASP A 123 21.42 -22.29 47.98
C ASP A 123 22.76 -22.34 47.21
N PHE A 124 23.43 -21.19 47.16
CA PHE A 124 24.76 -21.03 46.56
C PHE A 124 25.87 -20.83 47.58
N SER A 125 25.64 -21.13 48.86
CA SER A 125 26.63 -20.96 49.94
C SER A 125 27.94 -21.73 49.70
N GLY A 126 27.87 -22.92 49.11
CA GLY A 126 29.04 -23.73 48.70
C GLY A 126 29.79 -23.21 47.47
N GLY A 127 29.24 -22.21 46.78
CA GLY A 127 29.66 -21.78 45.45
C GLY A 127 29.15 -22.68 44.33
N VAL A 128 29.33 -22.23 43.09
CA VAL A 128 28.74 -22.88 41.91
C VAL A 128 29.78 -23.20 40.83
N LEU A 129 29.48 -24.19 40.00
CA LEU A 129 30.17 -24.40 38.73
C LEU A 129 29.29 -23.86 37.59
N ALA A 130 29.76 -22.82 36.91
CA ALA A 130 29.06 -22.24 35.78
C ALA A 130 29.41 -22.96 34.47
N PHE A 131 28.45 -23.10 33.55
CA PHE A 131 28.74 -23.53 32.18
C PHE A 131 27.88 -22.78 31.16
N SER A 132 28.41 -22.54 29.96
CA SER A 132 27.64 -21.87 28.92
C SER A 132 28.08 -22.20 27.50
N ALA A 133 27.13 -22.17 26.55
CA ALA A 133 27.34 -22.33 25.11
C ALA A 133 26.70 -21.16 24.34
N ILE A 134 27.04 -19.93 24.76
CA ILE A 134 26.56 -18.68 24.17
C ILE A 134 27.69 -17.87 23.54
N GLY A 135 27.36 -16.98 22.60
CA GLY A 135 28.35 -16.12 21.93
C GLY A 135 29.08 -15.10 22.82
N SER A 136 28.65 -14.89 24.07
CA SER A 136 29.28 -13.93 25.01
C SER A 136 29.33 -14.47 26.45
N PRO A 137 30.17 -15.48 26.75
CA PRO A 137 30.27 -16.11 28.08
C PRO A 137 30.59 -15.11 29.19
N GLU A 138 31.41 -14.09 28.91
CA GLU A 138 31.77 -13.06 29.88
C GLU A 138 30.57 -12.26 30.39
N SER A 139 29.57 -12.01 29.55
CA SER A 139 28.34 -11.31 29.97
C SER A 139 27.55 -12.15 30.97
N PHE A 140 27.54 -13.47 30.80
CA PHE A 140 26.92 -14.39 31.73
C PHE A 140 27.70 -14.44 33.05
N ARG A 141 29.03 -14.54 33.00
CA ARG A 141 29.88 -14.47 34.20
C ARG A 141 29.62 -13.20 35.01
N ARG A 142 29.61 -12.02 34.36
CA ARG A 142 29.32 -10.73 35.01
C ARG A 142 27.92 -10.68 35.64
N LEU A 143 26.92 -11.32 35.01
CA LEU A 143 25.58 -11.43 35.60
C LEU A 143 25.62 -12.21 36.92
N LEU A 144 26.31 -13.36 36.94
CA LEU A 144 26.45 -14.19 38.15
C LEU A 144 27.17 -13.43 39.27
N GLU A 145 28.27 -12.75 38.95
CA GLU A 145 29.03 -11.94 39.89
C GLU A 145 28.18 -10.78 40.47
N ARG A 146 27.41 -10.09 39.63
CA ARG A 146 26.48 -9.01 40.06
C ARG A 146 25.37 -9.53 40.98
N GLN A 147 24.99 -10.81 40.87
CA GLN A 147 24.03 -11.44 41.78
C GLN A 147 24.69 -12.01 43.05
N GLY A 148 25.98 -11.75 43.27
CA GLY A 148 26.71 -12.24 44.43
C GLY A 148 27.01 -13.75 44.39
N VAL A 149 26.90 -14.38 43.21
CA VAL A 149 27.15 -15.82 43.07
C VAL A 149 28.64 -16.09 43.08
N ARG A 150 29.11 -16.90 44.04
CA ARG A 150 30.51 -17.30 44.15
C ARG A 150 30.83 -18.42 43.14
N LEU A 151 31.55 -18.09 42.08
CA LEU A 151 32.03 -19.07 41.09
C LEU A 151 33.22 -19.87 41.64
N ARG A 152 33.11 -21.20 41.68
CA ARG A 152 34.20 -22.13 42.01
C ARG A 152 34.88 -22.70 40.76
N GLY A 153 34.19 -22.64 39.63
CA GLY A 153 34.73 -22.99 38.32
C GLY A 153 33.80 -22.56 37.19
N GLU A 154 34.33 -22.55 35.97
CA GLU A 154 33.56 -22.27 34.76
C GLU A 154 33.98 -23.19 33.61
N ARG A 155 33.00 -23.64 32.82
CA ARG A 155 33.22 -24.40 31.59
C ARG A 155 32.53 -23.71 30.41
N ILE A 156 33.33 -23.24 29.46
CA ILE A 156 32.85 -22.57 28.25
C ILE A 156 32.85 -23.56 27.08
N PHE A 157 31.72 -23.64 26.38
CA PHE A 157 31.52 -24.44 25.17
C PHE A 157 31.34 -23.53 23.95
N ARG A 158 31.39 -24.11 22.74
CA ARG A 158 31.13 -23.37 21.49
C ARG A 158 29.70 -22.85 21.47
N ASP A 159 29.46 -21.66 20.90
CA ASP A 159 28.08 -21.13 20.78
C ASP A 159 27.15 -22.13 20.06
N HIS A 160 25.95 -22.33 20.61
CA HIS A 160 24.98 -23.35 20.19
C HIS A 160 25.45 -24.81 20.34
N HIS A 161 26.40 -25.11 21.23
CA HIS A 161 26.85 -26.49 21.49
C HIS A 161 25.67 -27.37 21.95
N PRO A 162 25.36 -28.47 21.23
CA PRO A 162 24.45 -29.49 21.74
C PRO A 162 25.20 -30.32 22.79
N TYR A 163 24.73 -30.31 24.04
CA TYR A 163 25.42 -31.02 25.11
C TYR A 163 25.24 -32.52 24.95
N SER A 164 26.35 -33.26 24.95
CA SER A 164 26.33 -34.72 24.94
C SER A 164 26.17 -35.29 26.36
N PRO A 165 25.72 -36.54 26.52
CA PRO A 165 25.78 -37.24 27.81
C PRO A 165 27.19 -37.22 28.42
N GLU A 166 28.23 -37.33 27.61
CA GLU A 166 29.63 -37.26 28.05
C GLU A 166 30.01 -35.87 28.61
N ASP A 167 29.49 -34.79 28.02
CA ASP A 167 29.67 -33.43 28.52
C ASP A 167 29.03 -33.26 29.90
N VAL A 168 27.83 -33.80 30.09
CA VAL A 168 27.12 -33.81 31.37
C VAL A 168 27.95 -34.55 32.42
N MET A 169 28.40 -35.77 32.12
CA MET A 169 29.25 -36.54 33.04
C MET A 169 30.58 -35.81 33.36
N ALA A 170 31.13 -35.04 32.41
CA ALA A 170 32.32 -34.23 32.64
C ALA A 170 32.05 -33.06 33.59
N LEU A 171 30.90 -32.38 33.44
CA LEU A 171 30.46 -31.32 34.35
C LEU A 171 30.21 -31.87 35.76
N GLU A 172 29.62 -33.05 35.91
CA GLU A 172 29.44 -33.70 37.22
C GLU A 172 30.76 -34.04 37.90
N ARG A 173 31.72 -34.62 37.16
CA ARG A 173 33.06 -34.91 37.71
C ARG A 173 33.76 -33.63 38.15
N LEU A 174 33.64 -32.56 37.37
CA LEU A 174 34.20 -31.26 37.72
C LEU A 174 33.52 -30.66 38.96
N ALA A 175 32.20 -30.75 39.06
CA ALA A 175 31.43 -30.29 40.23
C ALA A 175 31.88 -31.01 41.51
N ARG A 176 32.05 -32.34 41.45
CA ARG A 176 32.57 -33.14 42.59
C ARG A 176 33.99 -32.75 42.96
N THR A 177 34.86 -32.52 41.98
CA THR A 177 36.27 -32.09 42.21
C THR A 177 36.33 -30.72 42.87
N LEU A 178 35.41 -29.82 42.51
CA LEU A 178 35.31 -28.47 43.07
C LEU A 178 34.49 -28.42 44.37
N GLU A 179 33.96 -29.56 44.82
CA GLU A 179 33.09 -29.70 45.99
C GLU A 179 31.86 -28.78 45.94
N VAL A 180 31.26 -28.63 44.75
CA VAL A 180 30.04 -27.84 44.55
C VAL A 180 28.83 -28.72 44.29
N ARG A 181 27.69 -28.28 44.83
CA ARG A 181 26.38 -28.92 44.65
C ARG A 181 25.50 -28.26 43.60
N SER A 182 25.88 -27.06 43.16
CA SER A 182 25.07 -26.24 42.26
C SER A 182 25.80 -25.99 40.95
N LEU A 183 25.21 -26.45 39.86
CA LEU A 183 25.59 -26.15 38.49
C LEU A 183 24.73 -24.99 37.98
N VAL A 184 25.33 -24.01 37.30
CA VAL A 184 24.61 -22.84 36.79
C VAL A 184 24.85 -22.67 35.29
N CYS A 185 23.80 -22.60 34.48
CA CYS A 185 23.90 -22.37 33.04
C CYS A 185 23.04 -21.19 32.57
N THR A 186 23.13 -20.84 31.29
CA THR A 186 22.25 -19.82 30.70
C THR A 186 20.88 -20.42 30.42
N GLU A 187 19.86 -19.56 30.30
CA GLU A 187 18.51 -19.96 29.89
C GLU A 187 18.48 -20.61 28.50
N LYS A 188 19.39 -20.24 27.58
CA LYS A 188 19.49 -20.88 26.24
C LYS A 188 20.04 -22.30 26.35
N ASP A 189 21.01 -22.50 27.23
CA ASP A 189 21.74 -23.77 27.35
C ASP A 189 20.87 -24.89 27.94
N VAL A 190 19.89 -24.56 28.78
CA VAL A 190 18.99 -25.57 29.37
C VAL A 190 18.21 -26.36 28.29
N TYR A 191 17.90 -25.74 27.16
CA TYR A 191 17.20 -26.38 26.03
C TYR A 191 18.11 -27.27 25.18
N ASN A 192 19.42 -27.10 25.28
CA ASN A 192 20.41 -27.90 24.56
C ASN A 192 20.92 -29.10 25.38
N LEU A 193 20.48 -29.20 26.64
CA LEU A 193 20.80 -30.34 27.51
C LEU A 193 20.09 -31.61 27.01
N PRO A 194 20.74 -32.78 27.04
CA PRO A 194 20.14 -34.02 26.57
C PRO A 194 18.96 -34.42 27.46
N LEU A 195 17.83 -34.82 26.89
CA LEU A 195 16.71 -35.39 27.65
C LEU A 195 17.05 -36.85 28.03
N SER A 196 17.04 -37.20 29.31
CA SER A 196 17.07 -38.60 29.73
C SER A 196 15.73 -39.27 29.42
N PRO A 197 15.69 -40.59 29.13
CA PRO A 197 14.45 -41.34 29.17
C PRO A 197 13.93 -41.38 30.62
N GLY A 198 13.10 -40.40 30.98
CA GLY A 198 12.59 -40.18 32.34
C GLY A 198 12.65 -38.72 32.85
N GLY A 199 13.39 -37.82 32.20
CA GLY A 199 13.58 -36.45 32.72
C GLY A 199 14.93 -35.81 32.41
N SER A 200 15.34 -34.81 33.20
CA SER A 200 16.57 -34.01 33.03
C SER A 200 17.82 -34.91 32.99
N PRO A 201 18.91 -34.53 32.27
CA PRO A 201 20.14 -35.31 32.23
C PRO A 201 20.86 -35.43 33.58
N PHE A 202 20.39 -34.67 34.58
CA PHE A 202 20.91 -34.68 35.94
C PHE A 202 20.06 -35.53 36.91
N CYS A 203 19.13 -36.35 36.39
CA CYS A 203 18.46 -37.39 37.19
C CYS A 203 17.99 -38.59 36.33
N PRO A 204 18.59 -39.77 36.54
CA PRO A 204 17.83 -40.99 36.62
C PRO A 204 18.17 -41.74 37.92
N ASP A 205 17.13 -42.05 38.71
CA ASP A 205 17.13 -42.95 39.87
C ASP A 205 17.96 -42.54 41.10
N ASP A 206 17.32 -41.74 41.96
CA ASP A 206 17.20 -41.80 43.44
C ASP A 206 18.38 -42.20 44.36
N LYS A 207 19.61 -42.42 43.86
CA LYS A 207 20.79 -42.76 44.70
C LYS A 207 22.11 -42.19 44.19
N ARG A 208 22.12 -41.26 43.23
CA ARG A 208 23.36 -40.62 42.73
C ARG A 208 23.24 -39.10 42.58
N GLY A 209 23.35 -38.37 43.68
CA GLY A 209 24.12 -37.13 43.73
C GLY A 209 23.33 -35.84 44.00
N ASP A 210 23.79 -35.13 45.03
CA ASP A 210 23.47 -33.78 45.51
C ASP A 210 23.48 -32.63 44.47
N LEU A 211 23.56 -32.89 43.16
CA LEU A 211 23.77 -31.84 42.15
C LEU A 211 22.45 -31.27 41.63
N SER A 212 22.35 -29.93 41.63
CA SER A 212 21.20 -29.19 41.10
C SER A 212 21.62 -28.27 39.97
N VAL A 213 20.87 -28.26 38.87
CA VAL A 213 21.10 -27.33 37.75
C VAL A 213 20.15 -26.16 37.84
N TRP A 214 20.75 -24.98 37.78
CA TRP A 214 20.08 -23.71 37.88
C TRP A 214 20.36 -22.86 36.66
N PHE A 215 19.42 -22.00 36.32
CA PHE A 215 19.68 -20.93 35.35
C PHE A 215 18.96 -19.65 35.79
N PRO A 216 19.56 -18.48 35.55
CA PRO A 216 18.88 -17.23 35.78
C PRO A 216 17.90 -17.01 34.63
N ARG A 217 16.62 -16.80 34.94
CA ARG A 217 15.69 -16.28 33.94
C ARG A 217 15.99 -14.81 33.74
N VAL A 218 16.25 -14.42 32.51
CA VAL A 218 16.58 -13.03 32.19
C VAL A 218 15.45 -12.40 31.41
N ARG A 219 15.19 -11.12 31.68
CA ARG A 219 14.24 -10.32 30.91
C ARG A 219 14.97 -9.15 30.27
N THR A 220 14.60 -8.82 29.05
CA THR A 220 15.10 -7.61 28.39
C THR A 220 14.30 -6.42 28.90
N VAL A 221 14.99 -5.42 29.45
CA VAL A 221 14.41 -4.15 29.87
C VAL A 221 14.85 -3.08 28.89
N LEU A 222 13.88 -2.37 28.32
CA LEU A 222 14.11 -1.21 27.46
C LEU A 222 14.11 0.08 28.29
N ASP A 223 14.85 1.08 27.84
CA ASP A 223 14.84 2.43 28.39
C ASP A 223 13.48 3.12 28.29
N ASP A 224 12.81 2.95 27.15
CA ASP A 224 11.49 3.50 26.90
C ASP A 224 10.63 2.48 26.14
N PRO A 225 10.00 1.52 26.85
CA PRO A 225 9.13 0.52 26.25
C PRO A 225 7.94 1.15 25.52
N GLY A 226 7.38 2.25 26.04
CA GLY A 226 6.22 2.91 25.44
C GLY A 226 6.54 3.49 24.05
N ARG A 227 7.66 4.21 23.93
CA ARG A 227 8.16 4.70 22.65
C ARG A 227 8.50 3.55 21.71
N PHE A 228 9.12 2.47 22.21
CA PHE A 228 9.45 1.31 21.39
C PHE A 228 8.22 0.71 20.73
N TRP A 229 7.18 0.40 21.52
CA TRP A 229 5.96 -0.19 20.99
C TRP A 229 5.18 0.78 20.10
N LYS A 230 5.16 2.08 20.42
CA LYS A 230 4.58 3.10 19.54
C LYS A 230 5.29 3.13 18.18
N THR A 231 6.62 3.04 18.16
CA THR A 231 7.42 3.00 16.93
C THR A 231 7.13 1.72 16.12
N LEU A 232 7.04 0.56 16.76
CA LEU A 232 6.66 -0.69 16.07
C LEU A 232 5.22 -0.63 15.54
N GLY A 233 4.27 -0.15 16.34
CA GLY A 233 2.87 0.02 15.94
C GLY A 233 2.72 0.91 14.72
N GLN A 234 3.45 2.03 14.67
CA GLN A 234 3.49 2.90 13.49
C GLN A 234 4.10 2.23 12.25
N GLY A 235 5.12 1.38 12.43
CA GLY A 235 5.73 0.61 11.35
C GLY A 235 4.81 -0.47 10.78
N LEU A 236 3.97 -1.08 11.64
CA LEU A 236 3.03 -2.13 11.24
C LEU A 236 1.79 -1.61 10.51
N VAL A 237 1.46 -0.30 10.61
CA VAL A 237 0.35 0.28 9.85
C VAL A 237 0.65 0.21 8.35
N PRO A 238 -0.06 -0.63 7.58
CA PRO A 238 0.24 -0.81 6.17
C PRO A 238 -0.10 0.45 5.38
N ARG A 239 0.75 0.79 4.39
CA ARG A 239 0.59 1.98 3.55
C ARG A 239 0.41 1.66 2.08
N MET A 240 -0.59 2.29 1.48
CA MET A 240 -0.98 2.16 0.08
C MET A 240 -0.86 3.53 -0.60
N VAL A 241 -0.29 3.56 -1.80
CA VAL A 241 -0.24 4.78 -2.62
C VAL A 241 -0.94 4.51 -3.94
N VAL A 242 -1.98 5.29 -4.25
CA VAL A 242 -2.65 5.29 -5.56
C VAL A 242 -2.07 6.41 -6.40
N ALA A 243 -1.40 6.05 -7.49
CA ALA A 243 -0.77 6.97 -8.40
C ALA A 243 -1.53 7.08 -9.72
N SER A 244 -1.52 8.25 -10.33
CA SER A 244 -2.18 8.54 -11.61
C SER A 244 -1.41 9.57 -12.42
N ASN A 245 -1.63 9.61 -13.74
CA ASN A 245 -0.87 10.45 -14.66
C ASN A 245 -1.72 11.32 -15.63
N GLY A 246 -2.96 11.62 -15.25
CA GLY A 246 -3.86 12.48 -16.01
C GLY A 246 -5.14 12.78 -15.24
N PHE A 247 -5.90 13.81 -15.65
CA PHE A 247 -7.11 14.21 -14.92
C PHE A 247 -8.22 13.15 -14.89
N GLY A 248 -8.39 12.38 -15.98
CA GLY A 248 -9.34 11.26 -16.00
C GLY A 248 -8.88 10.12 -15.11
N GLU A 249 -7.58 9.83 -15.14
CA GLU A 249 -6.90 8.88 -14.26
C GLU A 249 -6.98 9.28 -12.79
N ASP A 250 -6.88 10.57 -12.46
CA ASP A 250 -7.06 11.11 -11.11
C ASP A 250 -8.48 10.88 -10.61
N ALA A 251 -9.50 11.04 -11.47
CA ALA A 251 -10.89 10.74 -11.10
C ALA A 251 -11.04 9.25 -10.75
N MET A 252 -10.58 8.35 -11.63
CA MET A 252 -10.63 6.90 -11.42
C MET A 252 -9.80 6.46 -10.20
N GLY A 253 -8.60 7.00 -10.06
CA GLY A 253 -7.70 6.74 -8.93
C GLY A 253 -8.25 7.26 -7.61
N SER A 254 -8.93 8.42 -7.60
CA SER A 254 -9.57 8.94 -6.38
C SER A 254 -10.70 8.03 -5.91
N LEU A 255 -11.49 7.48 -6.84
CA LEU A 255 -12.53 6.51 -6.52
C LEU A 255 -11.92 5.22 -5.98
N LEU A 256 -10.87 4.71 -6.61
CA LEU A 256 -10.14 3.53 -6.12
C LEU A 256 -9.58 3.76 -4.71
N ALA A 257 -8.92 4.89 -4.47
CA ALA A 257 -8.36 5.25 -3.18
C ALA A 257 -9.44 5.33 -2.08
N ASP A 258 -10.61 5.88 -2.41
CA ASP A 258 -11.74 5.95 -1.48
C ASP A 258 -12.32 4.56 -1.17
N LYS A 259 -12.50 3.71 -2.19
CA LYS A 259 -12.93 2.31 -1.98
C LYS A 259 -11.93 1.54 -1.10
N LEU A 260 -10.63 1.70 -1.34
CA LEU A 260 -9.57 1.10 -0.51
C LEU A 260 -9.61 1.63 0.93
N ARG A 261 -9.72 2.94 1.13
CA ARG A 261 -9.78 3.55 2.47
C ARG A 261 -10.99 3.07 3.26
N ARG A 262 -12.16 2.94 2.61
CA ARG A 262 -13.37 2.41 3.25
C ARG A 262 -13.23 0.94 3.61
N ARG A 263 -12.58 0.14 2.76
CA ARG A 263 -12.37 -1.30 3.01
C ARG A 263 -11.32 -1.57 4.09
N PHE A 264 -10.30 -0.71 4.20
CA PHE A 264 -9.13 -0.92 5.07
C PHE A 264 -8.89 0.28 6.02
N PRO A 265 -9.77 0.50 7.00
CA PRO A 265 -9.68 1.68 7.89
C PRO A 265 -8.42 1.68 8.77
N GLY A 266 -7.88 0.52 9.17
CA GLY A 266 -6.62 0.39 9.90
C GLY A 266 -5.35 0.61 9.06
N GLY A 267 -5.49 0.88 7.76
CA GLY A 267 -4.39 1.17 6.85
C GLY A 267 -4.33 2.66 6.46
N ARG A 268 -3.21 3.09 5.88
CA ARG A 268 -3.11 4.41 5.25
C ARG A 268 -3.23 4.29 3.74
N VAL A 269 -4.13 5.08 3.16
CA VAL A 269 -4.29 5.23 1.72
C VAL A 269 -3.98 6.67 1.35
N GLU A 270 -2.96 6.85 0.52
CA GLU A 270 -2.41 8.13 0.08
C GLU A 270 -2.40 8.15 -1.46
N ALA A 271 -2.21 9.31 -2.07
CA ALA A 271 -2.26 9.49 -3.52
C ALA A 271 -1.02 10.19 -4.10
N PHE A 272 -0.70 9.90 -5.35
CA PHE A 272 0.40 10.55 -6.08
C PHE A 272 -0.03 10.90 -7.51
N SER A 273 -0.31 12.17 -7.77
CA SER A 273 -0.69 12.63 -9.11
C SER A 273 0.52 13.19 -9.85
N LEU A 274 0.79 12.71 -11.07
CA LEU A 274 1.86 13.28 -11.90
C LEU A 274 1.45 14.60 -12.56
N VAL A 275 0.15 14.93 -12.58
CA VAL A 275 -0.41 16.07 -13.32
C VAL A 275 -1.35 16.89 -12.45
N GLY A 276 -1.14 18.20 -12.42
CA GLY A 276 -1.92 19.12 -11.62
C GLY A 276 -1.64 18.98 -10.12
N ARG A 277 -2.66 19.26 -9.31
CA ARG A 277 -2.59 19.24 -7.83
C ARG A 277 -3.23 18.02 -7.19
N GLY A 278 -3.72 17.06 -8.00
CA GLY A 278 -4.48 15.91 -7.51
C GLY A 278 -5.84 16.31 -6.90
N GLN A 279 -6.53 17.30 -7.47
CA GLN A 279 -7.76 17.86 -6.90
C GLN A 279 -8.85 16.80 -6.65
N ALA A 280 -9.02 15.83 -7.56
CA ALA A 280 -9.98 14.73 -7.38
C ALA A 280 -9.71 13.90 -6.10
N TYR A 281 -8.43 13.70 -5.74
CA TYR A 281 -8.05 13.04 -4.49
C TYR A 281 -8.35 13.92 -3.28
N ALA A 282 -8.03 15.21 -3.36
CA ALA A 282 -8.27 16.18 -2.30
C ALA A 282 -9.77 16.32 -1.95
N GLU A 283 -10.64 16.35 -2.96
CA GLU A 283 -12.11 16.40 -2.78
C GLU A 283 -12.64 15.18 -2.02
N ARG A 284 -12.00 14.02 -2.18
CA ARG A 284 -12.30 12.80 -1.41
C ARG A 284 -11.55 12.71 -0.08
N LYS A 285 -10.84 13.77 0.34
CA LYS A 285 -10.01 13.82 1.55
C LYS A 285 -8.90 12.75 1.56
N ILE A 286 -8.35 12.42 0.40
CA ILE A 286 -7.19 11.53 0.28
C ILE A 286 -5.92 12.39 0.25
N PRO A 287 -4.94 12.16 1.15
CA PRO A 287 -3.68 12.92 1.16
C PRO A 287 -2.93 12.78 -0.17
N VAL A 288 -2.54 13.90 -0.78
CA VAL A 288 -1.77 13.94 -2.02
C VAL A 288 -0.29 14.20 -1.69
N LEU A 289 0.56 13.27 -2.09
CA LEU A 289 1.99 13.24 -1.76
C LEU A 289 2.87 13.91 -2.84
N SER A 290 2.35 13.97 -4.06
CA SER A 290 3.07 14.50 -5.21
C SER A 290 3.22 16.01 -5.13
N PRO A 291 4.39 16.57 -5.51
CA PRO A 291 4.50 18.00 -5.71
C PRO A 291 3.55 18.45 -6.85
N PRO A 292 2.90 19.63 -6.75
CA PRO A 292 2.09 20.17 -7.82
C PRO A 292 2.85 20.25 -9.15
N ALA A 293 2.24 19.77 -10.23
CA ALA A 293 2.82 19.78 -11.56
C ALA A 293 1.80 20.31 -12.59
N GLU A 294 1.66 21.63 -12.66
CA GLU A 294 0.81 22.27 -13.68
C GLU A 294 1.54 22.27 -15.02
N THR A 295 1.18 21.34 -15.92
CA THR A 295 1.70 21.29 -17.29
C THR A 295 0.73 22.00 -18.25
N PRO A 296 1.18 22.88 -19.17
CA PRO A 296 0.32 23.57 -20.14
C PRO A 296 -0.48 22.61 -21.05
N SER A 297 0.05 21.40 -21.28
CA SER A 297 -0.52 20.37 -22.14
C SER A 297 -1.57 19.46 -21.48
N GLY A 298 -1.74 19.56 -20.15
CA GLY A 298 -2.77 18.83 -19.40
C GLY A 298 -2.59 17.30 -19.31
N GLY A 299 -1.39 16.77 -19.58
CA GLY A 299 -1.09 15.33 -19.47
C GLY A 299 0.25 14.92 -20.08
N VAL A 300 0.66 13.66 -19.89
CA VAL A 300 1.87 13.11 -20.51
C VAL A 300 1.70 13.07 -22.03
N VAL A 301 2.50 13.90 -22.70
CA VAL A 301 2.68 14.07 -24.15
C VAL A 301 2.21 12.87 -24.97
N LYS A 302 1.05 13.03 -25.62
CA LYS A 302 0.64 12.19 -26.74
C LYS A 302 0.54 13.06 -27.99
N TYR A 303 1.54 12.87 -28.87
CA TYR A 303 1.57 13.26 -30.30
C TYR A 303 2.05 14.66 -30.71
N SER A 304 3.05 15.26 -30.04
CA SER A 304 3.76 16.42 -30.62
C SER A 304 5.17 16.58 -30.03
N TRP A 305 6.18 16.44 -30.89
CA TRP A 305 7.58 16.74 -30.54
C TRP A 305 7.75 18.23 -30.17
N GLY A 306 6.92 19.13 -30.70
CA GLY A 306 6.96 20.56 -30.39
C GLY A 306 6.43 20.92 -29.00
N ASP A 307 5.39 20.22 -28.53
CA ASP A 307 4.85 20.41 -27.16
C ASP A 307 5.80 19.84 -26.12
N PHE A 308 6.45 18.70 -26.41
CA PHE A 308 7.51 18.14 -25.56
C PHE A 308 8.69 19.11 -25.39
N TRP A 309 9.14 19.78 -26.47
CA TRP A 309 10.22 20.78 -26.37
C TRP A 309 9.81 22.05 -25.62
N ARG A 310 8.53 22.47 -25.71
CA ARG A 310 7.98 23.57 -24.91
C ARG A 310 7.93 23.21 -23.42
N ASP A 311 7.49 21.99 -23.10
CA ASP A 311 7.42 21.48 -21.73
C ASP A 311 8.83 21.24 -21.14
N LEU A 312 9.80 20.80 -21.95
CA LEU A 312 11.19 20.63 -21.52
C LEU A 312 11.85 21.97 -21.16
N ARG A 313 11.57 23.03 -21.92
CA ARG A 313 12.07 24.41 -21.66
C ARG A 313 11.36 25.10 -20.49
N SER A 314 10.17 24.65 -20.09
CA SER A 314 9.39 25.23 -18.99
C SER A 314 9.59 24.53 -17.63
N GLY A 315 10.51 23.57 -17.53
CA GLY A 315 10.92 22.99 -16.24
C GLY A 315 10.53 21.53 -16.01
N LEU A 316 10.07 20.78 -17.02
CA LEU A 316 9.67 19.37 -16.92
C LEU A 316 10.75 18.48 -16.26
N LEU A 317 12.03 18.69 -16.56
CA LEU A 317 13.12 17.93 -15.91
C LEU A 317 13.23 18.21 -14.41
N GLY A 318 13.00 19.46 -13.98
CA GLY A 318 12.96 19.84 -12.58
C GLY A 318 11.77 19.21 -11.86
N GLN A 319 10.60 19.19 -12.52
CA GLN A 319 9.38 18.55 -12.01
C GLN A 319 9.56 17.04 -11.85
N VAL A 320 10.04 16.33 -12.87
CA VAL A 320 10.31 14.89 -12.80
C VAL A 320 11.32 14.57 -11.69
N ARG A 321 12.40 15.36 -11.56
CA ARG A 321 13.35 15.20 -10.44
C ARG A 321 12.71 15.45 -9.08
N GLY A 322 11.82 16.43 -8.97
CA GLY A 322 11.04 16.69 -7.75
C GLY A 322 10.13 15.50 -7.41
N GLN A 323 9.43 14.97 -8.41
CA GLN A 323 8.53 13.81 -8.25
C GLN A 323 9.30 12.54 -7.90
N LEU A 324 10.45 12.26 -8.51
CA LEU A 324 11.30 11.12 -8.17
C LEU A 324 11.90 11.25 -6.76
N ARG A 325 12.26 12.47 -6.33
CA ARG A 325 12.68 12.74 -4.95
C ARG A 325 11.54 12.45 -3.96
N ALA A 326 10.33 12.95 -4.26
CA ALA A 326 9.14 12.67 -3.44
C ALA A 326 8.86 11.16 -3.34
N TRP A 327 8.99 10.39 -4.43
CA TRP A 327 8.91 8.92 -4.35
C TRP A 327 10.02 8.30 -3.49
N GLY A 328 11.20 8.89 -3.48
CA GLY A 328 12.33 8.47 -2.66
C GLY A 328 11.98 8.43 -1.17
N ASP A 329 11.19 9.37 -0.68
CA ASP A 329 10.72 9.42 0.72
C ASP A 329 9.83 8.23 1.11
N TYR A 330 9.25 7.55 0.11
CA TYR A 330 8.37 6.39 0.27
C TYR A 330 9.06 5.06 -0.06
N ARG A 331 10.34 5.08 -0.45
CA ARG A 331 11.10 3.86 -0.72
C ARG A 331 11.14 2.99 0.54
N GLY A 332 10.58 1.79 0.43
CA GLY A 332 10.46 0.85 1.55
C GLY A 332 9.36 1.18 2.58
N ARG A 333 8.64 2.30 2.42
CA ARG A 333 7.50 2.69 3.30
C ARG A 333 6.15 2.39 2.67
N ALA A 334 6.02 2.55 1.35
CA ALA A 334 4.82 2.15 0.63
C ALA A 334 4.84 0.64 0.40
N ARG A 335 3.86 -0.07 0.99
CA ARG A 335 3.76 -1.53 0.87
C ARG A 335 3.13 -1.95 -0.44
N THR A 336 2.18 -1.16 -0.93
CA THR A 336 1.45 -1.45 -2.16
C THR A 336 1.26 -0.14 -2.92
N VAL A 337 1.72 -0.14 -4.17
CA VAL A 337 1.56 1.00 -5.07
C VAL A 337 0.64 0.58 -6.21
N LEU A 338 -0.43 1.32 -6.42
CA LEU A 338 -1.41 1.09 -7.47
C LEU A 338 -1.32 2.21 -8.48
N CYS A 339 -1.07 1.88 -9.75
CA CYS A 339 -1.03 2.84 -10.84
C CYS A 339 -2.36 2.80 -11.59
N VAL A 340 -3.00 3.94 -11.77
CA VAL A 340 -4.16 4.12 -12.65
C VAL A 340 -3.70 4.97 -13.82
N GLY A 341 -3.49 4.36 -14.99
CA GLY A 341 -2.88 5.04 -16.13
C GLY A 341 -2.18 4.09 -17.08
N ASP A 342 -0.90 4.34 -17.34
CA ASP A 342 -0.11 3.62 -18.35
C ASP A 342 1.24 3.10 -17.83
N VAL A 343 2.02 2.53 -18.74
CA VAL A 343 3.34 1.95 -18.44
C VAL A 343 4.36 3.01 -18.05
N TYR A 344 4.22 4.26 -18.51
CA TYR A 344 5.11 5.35 -18.08
C TYR A 344 4.92 5.65 -16.59
N LEU A 345 3.67 5.77 -16.13
CA LEU A 345 3.36 5.89 -14.70
C LEU A 345 3.91 4.71 -13.90
N LEU A 346 3.72 3.49 -14.40
CA LEU A 346 4.26 2.29 -13.76
C LEU A 346 5.78 2.34 -13.61
N LEU A 347 6.51 2.76 -14.65
CA LEU A 347 7.96 2.88 -14.60
C LEU A 347 8.41 4.01 -13.66
N HIS A 348 7.73 5.15 -13.71
CA HIS A 348 7.99 6.29 -12.85
C HIS A 348 7.84 5.91 -11.37
N THR A 349 6.77 5.21 -11.02
CA THR A 349 6.55 4.72 -9.64
C THR A 349 7.54 3.63 -9.25
N LEU A 350 7.80 2.65 -10.14
CA LEU A 350 8.75 1.56 -9.87
C LEU A 350 10.16 2.09 -9.59
N TRP A 351 10.67 3.01 -10.40
CA TRP A 351 12.02 3.56 -10.21
C TRP A 351 12.08 4.58 -9.08
N GLY A 352 10.98 5.29 -8.82
CA GLY A 352 10.85 6.17 -7.67
C GLY A 352 11.00 5.41 -6.34
N GLN A 353 10.11 4.44 -6.08
CA GLN A 353 10.02 3.79 -4.76
C GLN A 353 10.51 2.33 -4.68
N GLY A 354 10.70 1.64 -5.80
CA GLY A 354 11.38 0.34 -5.86
C GLY A 354 10.51 -0.93 -5.75
N GLN A 355 9.25 -0.83 -5.31
CA GLN A 355 8.31 -1.96 -5.29
C GLN A 355 7.61 -2.15 -6.64
N ALA A 356 7.39 -3.41 -7.05
CA ALA A 356 6.59 -3.73 -8.23
C ALA A 356 5.12 -3.30 -8.02
N PRO A 357 4.60 -2.34 -8.81
CA PRO A 357 3.24 -1.84 -8.63
C PRO A 357 2.19 -2.76 -9.26
N LEU A 358 0.94 -2.51 -8.92
CA LEU A 358 -0.23 -2.98 -9.66
C LEU A 358 -0.63 -1.92 -10.69
N LEU A 359 -1.23 -2.32 -11.81
CA LEU A 359 -1.63 -1.39 -12.88
C LEU A 359 -3.10 -1.57 -13.26
N VAL A 360 -3.86 -0.49 -13.22
CA VAL A 360 -5.15 -0.32 -13.89
C VAL A 360 -4.87 0.44 -15.18
N ALA A 361 -4.81 -0.27 -16.30
CA ALA A 361 -4.45 0.27 -17.61
C ALA A 361 -5.66 0.94 -18.26
N THR A 362 -5.65 2.27 -18.34
CA THR A 362 -6.81 3.08 -18.78
C THR A 362 -6.79 3.42 -20.27
N ALA A 363 -5.61 3.46 -20.88
CA ALA A 363 -5.43 4.05 -22.21
C ALA A 363 -5.05 3.07 -23.33
N LYS A 364 -4.24 2.03 -23.05
CA LYS A 364 -3.79 1.08 -24.09
C LYS A 364 -4.84 0.02 -24.36
N SER A 365 -5.02 -0.28 -25.65
CA SER A 365 -5.90 -1.32 -26.14
C SER A 365 -5.27 -2.00 -27.35
N GLU A 366 -5.43 -3.32 -27.48
CA GLU A 366 -5.03 -4.08 -28.66
C GLU A 366 -5.69 -3.52 -29.93
N LEU A 367 -6.93 -3.02 -29.82
CA LEU A 367 -7.67 -2.39 -30.91
C LEU A 367 -6.99 -1.10 -31.45
N LEU A 368 -6.05 -0.54 -30.70
CA LEU A 368 -5.33 0.70 -31.00
C LEU A 368 -3.82 0.50 -31.19
N GLY A 369 -3.35 -0.73 -31.34
CA GLY A 369 -1.94 -1.06 -31.59
C GLY A 369 -1.20 -1.74 -30.43
N GLY A 370 -1.93 -2.17 -29.40
CA GLY A 370 -1.42 -3.08 -28.36
C GLY A 370 -0.25 -2.55 -27.52
N HIS A 371 0.38 -3.47 -26.79
CA HIS A 371 1.59 -3.18 -26.03
C HIS A 371 2.85 -3.51 -26.82
N TRP A 372 3.84 -2.63 -26.73
CA TRP A 372 5.14 -2.87 -27.36
C TRP A 372 5.84 -4.03 -26.67
N HIS A 373 6.77 -4.70 -27.36
CA HIS A 373 7.50 -5.83 -26.81
C HIS A 373 8.19 -5.48 -25.46
N LEU A 374 8.84 -4.32 -25.38
CA LEU A 374 9.49 -3.85 -24.16
C LEU A 374 8.50 -3.58 -23.02
N GLU A 375 7.32 -3.04 -23.32
CA GLU A 375 6.28 -2.83 -22.30
C GLU A 375 5.78 -4.15 -21.75
N ARG A 376 5.51 -5.14 -22.62
CA ARG A 376 5.08 -6.48 -22.20
C ARG A 376 6.14 -7.14 -21.32
N LEU A 377 7.43 -6.98 -21.65
CA LEU A 377 8.54 -7.49 -20.85
C LEU A 377 8.57 -6.84 -19.45
N VAL A 378 8.40 -5.51 -19.40
CA VAL A 378 8.32 -4.77 -18.13
C VAL A 378 7.12 -5.23 -17.31
N LEU A 379 5.92 -5.30 -17.90
CA LEU A 379 4.72 -5.72 -17.21
C LEU A 379 4.84 -7.16 -16.68
N ARG A 380 5.42 -8.07 -17.46
CA ARG A 380 5.63 -9.48 -17.06
C ARG A 380 6.51 -9.60 -15.82
N HIS A 381 7.58 -8.83 -15.73
CA HIS A 381 8.62 -9.03 -14.70
C HIS A 381 8.57 -8.01 -13.56
N ARG A 382 7.93 -6.86 -13.76
CA ARG A 382 7.96 -5.71 -12.84
C ARG A 382 6.58 -5.16 -12.48
N CYS A 383 5.51 -5.77 -12.97
CA CYS A 383 4.15 -5.51 -12.50
C CYS A 383 3.61 -6.76 -11.80
N ARG A 384 2.84 -6.57 -10.73
CA ARG A 384 2.24 -7.71 -10.00
C ARG A 384 0.95 -8.21 -10.66
N MET A 385 0.16 -7.29 -11.20
CA MET A 385 -1.13 -7.58 -11.83
C MET A 385 -1.55 -6.37 -12.68
N VAL A 386 -2.13 -6.64 -13.86
CA VAL A 386 -2.68 -5.64 -14.77
C VAL A 386 -4.19 -5.83 -14.92
N TRP A 387 -4.98 -4.80 -14.64
CA TRP A 387 -6.38 -4.73 -15.05
C TRP A 387 -6.49 -3.89 -16.31
N THR A 388 -6.92 -4.49 -17.40
CA THR A 388 -7.06 -3.80 -18.68
C THR A 388 -8.43 -3.16 -18.81
N ARG A 389 -8.54 -2.19 -19.73
CA ARG A 389 -9.82 -1.54 -20.07
C ARG A 389 -10.76 -2.39 -20.93
N ASP A 390 -10.24 -3.46 -21.56
CA ASP A 390 -11.00 -4.35 -22.44
C ASP A 390 -10.45 -5.79 -22.40
N GLY A 391 -11.29 -6.74 -22.78
CA GLY A 391 -10.97 -8.18 -22.77
C GLY A 391 -9.90 -8.60 -23.77
N ALA A 392 -9.91 -8.04 -24.98
CA ALA A 392 -8.95 -8.37 -26.03
C ALA A 392 -7.50 -8.06 -25.59
N THR A 393 -7.31 -6.94 -24.90
CA THR A 393 -6.02 -6.55 -24.34
C THR A 393 -5.59 -7.45 -23.17
N ALA A 394 -6.53 -7.88 -22.32
CA ALA A 394 -6.21 -8.86 -21.28
C ALA A 394 -5.75 -10.20 -21.86
N GLU A 395 -6.38 -10.65 -22.95
CA GLU A 395 -5.97 -11.86 -23.68
C GLU A 395 -4.61 -11.72 -24.34
N GLU A 396 -4.34 -10.59 -24.99
CA GLU A 396 -3.02 -10.26 -25.56
C GLU A 396 -1.92 -10.37 -24.50
N LEU A 397 -2.10 -9.68 -23.36
CA LEU A 397 -1.14 -9.69 -22.26
C LEU A 397 -0.93 -11.09 -21.66
N ARG A 398 -2.02 -11.85 -21.43
CA ARG A 398 -1.94 -13.22 -20.91
C ARG A 398 -1.20 -14.16 -21.86
N ARG A 399 -1.41 -14.03 -23.18
CA ARG A 399 -0.67 -14.81 -24.20
C ARG A 399 0.84 -14.57 -24.13
N HIS A 400 1.27 -13.42 -23.65
CA HIS A 400 2.68 -13.07 -23.45
C HIS A 400 3.18 -13.29 -22.00
N GLY A 401 2.40 -13.99 -21.16
CA GLY A 401 2.79 -14.34 -19.79
C GLY A 401 2.70 -13.18 -18.79
N VAL A 402 2.02 -12.09 -19.14
CA VAL A 402 1.74 -11.00 -18.21
C VAL A 402 0.50 -11.36 -17.38
N PRO A 403 0.55 -11.27 -16.04
CA PRO A 403 -0.64 -11.42 -15.19
C PRO A 403 -1.62 -10.29 -15.49
N ALA A 404 -2.69 -10.60 -16.23
CA ALA A 404 -3.66 -9.60 -16.67
C ALA A 404 -5.10 -10.12 -16.62
N ALA A 405 -6.04 -9.24 -16.32
CA ALA A 405 -7.48 -9.53 -16.32
C ALA A 405 -8.29 -8.33 -16.82
N PHE A 406 -9.47 -8.62 -17.38
CA PHE A 406 -10.51 -7.64 -17.62
C PHE A 406 -11.67 -7.96 -16.69
N CYS A 407 -12.02 -7.02 -15.80
CA CYS A 407 -13.06 -7.21 -14.78
C CYS A 407 -14.12 -6.09 -14.84
N GLY A 408 -14.31 -5.50 -16.03
CA GLY A 408 -15.06 -4.27 -16.21
C GLY A 408 -14.15 -3.10 -16.61
N ASN A 409 -14.75 -1.95 -16.84
CA ASN A 409 -14.06 -0.76 -17.30
C ASN A 409 -14.08 0.34 -16.23
N PRO A 410 -12.91 0.86 -15.82
CA PRO A 410 -12.79 1.93 -14.81
C PRO A 410 -13.59 3.21 -15.13
N ILE A 411 -13.84 3.50 -16.41
CA ILE A 411 -14.69 4.64 -16.82
C ILE A 411 -16.15 4.38 -16.43
N MET A 412 -16.60 3.13 -16.52
CA MET A 412 -17.96 2.73 -16.14
C MET A 412 -18.12 2.67 -14.62
N ASP A 413 -17.07 2.32 -13.86
CA ASP A 413 -17.07 2.46 -12.39
C ASP A 413 -17.37 3.89 -11.94
N LEU A 414 -16.78 4.89 -12.62
CA LEU A 414 -17.08 6.30 -12.35
C LEU A 414 -18.53 6.65 -12.70
N ALA A 415 -19.01 6.19 -13.86
CA ALA A 415 -20.37 6.45 -14.31
C ALA A 415 -21.42 5.89 -13.34
N GLU A 416 -21.20 4.67 -12.82
CA GLU A 416 -22.07 4.04 -11.83
C GLU A 416 -22.09 4.80 -10.49
N GLU A 417 -20.91 5.21 -9.99
CA GLU A 417 -20.79 6.04 -8.78
C GLU A 417 -21.54 7.37 -8.94
N ASP A 418 -21.40 8.04 -10.09
CA ASP A 418 -22.06 9.32 -10.39
C ASP A 418 -23.59 9.18 -10.43
N ILE A 419 -24.09 8.04 -10.91
CA ILE A 419 -25.52 7.73 -10.91
C ILE A 419 -26.05 7.52 -9.48
N GLN A 420 -25.25 6.96 -8.58
CA GLN A 420 -25.67 6.63 -7.21
C GLN A 420 -25.64 7.82 -6.23
N LYS A 421 -24.74 8.80 -6.43
CA LYS A 421 -24.46 9.87 -5.46
C LYS A 421 -25.52 10.96 -5.29
N ILE A 422 -26.43 11.13 -6.25
CA ILE A 422 -27.37 12.25 -6.23
C ILE A 422 -28.79 11.67 -6.08
N PRO A 423 -29.53 11.99 -5.00
CA PRO A 423 -30.90 11.52 -4.82
C PRO A 423 -31.75 11.77 -6.06
N LEU A 424 -32.61 10.81 -6.39
CA LEU A 424 -33.67 10.95 -7.39
C LEU A 424 -34.77 11.88 -6.86
N SER A 425 -34.43 13.08 -6.42
CA SER A 425 -35.38 14.08 -5.93
C SER A 425 -35.49 15.25 -6.91
N GLY A 426 -36.72 15.50 -7.36
CA GLY A 426 -37.11 16.62 -8.20
C GLY A 426 -37.27 16.23 -9.66
N ASP A 427 -38.23 16.86 -10.33
CA ASP A 427 -38.63 16.73 -11.74
C ASP A 427 -37.51 16.89 -12.81
N ASN A 428 -36.24 16.92 -12.40
CA ASN A 428 -35.08 17.25 -13.22
C ASN A 428 -34.44 16.05 -13.97
N ILE A 429 -34.74 14.79 -13.61
CA ILE A 429 -34.30 13.59 -14.37
C ILE A 429 -35.48 12.75 -14.88
N ARG A 430 -36.69 12.96 -14.37
CA ARG A 430 -37.89 12.59 -15.13
C ARG A 430 -37.99 13.55 -16.32
N GLY A 431 -37.15 13.33 -17.32
CA GLY A 431 -37.50 13.70 -18.67
C GLY A 431 -38.87 13.13 -18.99
N PRO A 432 -39.64 13.79 -19.86
CA PRO A 432 -40.94 13.29 -20.22
C PRO A 432 -40.65 11.89 -20.81
N GLY A 433 -41.05 10.87 -20.08
CA GLY A 433 -40.79 9.46 -20.34
C GLY A 433 -41.96 8.60 -19.87
N GLY A 434 -43.04 9.26 -19.44
CA GLY A 434 -44.37 8.69 -19.56
C GLY A 434 -44.71 8.57 -21.05
N LYS A 435 -45.60 7.63 -21.38
CA LYS A 435 -46.16 7.50 -22.73
C LYS A 435 -46.58 8.88 -23.26
N GLY A 436 -46.00 9.33 -24.38
CA GLY A 436 -46.38 10.58 -25.08
C GLY A 436 -45.36 11.73 -25.04
N ALA A 437 -44.19 11.54 -24.46
CA ALA A 437 -43.15 12.54 -24.39
C ALA A 437 -42.23 12.63 -25.63
N PRO A 438 -41.71 13.82 -25.99
CA PRO A 438 -40.78 13.94 -27.11
C PRO A 438 -39.42 13.28 -26.77
N PRO A 439 -38.78 12.61 -27.74
CA PRO A 439 -37.46 12.04 -27.56
C PRO A 439 -36.42 13.10 -27.14
N ARG A 440 -35.50 12.69 -26.29
CA ARG A 440 -34.40 13.49 -25.76
C ARG A 440 -33.10 13.22 -26.50
N VAL A 441 -32.49 14.29 -27.00
CA VAL A 441 -31.13 14.28 -27.56
C VAL A 441 -30.17 14.93 -26.57
N LEU A 442 -29.08 14.23 -26.25
CA LEU A 442 -28.02 14.73 -25.37
C LEU A 442 -26.93 15.42 -26.19
N LEU A 443 -26.59 16.66 -25.85
CA LEU A 443 -25.54 17.45 -26.49
C LEU A 443 -24.28 17.47 -25.63
N LEU A 444 -23.15 17.07 -26.20
CA LEU A 444 -21.85 17.02 -25.51
C LEU A 444 -20.77 17.81 -26.29
N PRO A 445 -20.58 19.11 -26.00
CA PRO A 445 -19.61 19.97 -26.70
C PRO A 445 -18.14 19.57 -26.44
N GLY A 446 -17.88 18.81 -25.38
CA GLY A 446 -16.53 18.43 -24.95
C GLY A 446 -16.13 19.13 -23.65
N SER A 447 -14.87 18.94 -23.23
CA SER A 447 -14.36 19.42 -21.93
C SER A 447 -13.14 20.33 -22.03
N ARG A 448 -12.66 20.62 -23.24
CA ARG A 448 -11.46 21.44 -23.50
C ARG A 448 -11.85 22.77 -24.13
N GLY A 449 -10.93 23.73 -24.23
CA GLY A 449 -11.21 25.05 -24.81
C GLY A 449 -11.90 25.02 -26.19
N ARG A 450 -11.58 24.03 -27.04
CA ARG A 450 -12.27 23.83 -28.33
C ARG A 450 -13.79 23.62 -28.19
N ALA A 451 -14.27 23.15 -27.04
CA ALA A 451 -15.69 22.94 -26.77
C ALA A 451 -16.53 24.22 -26.96
N TYR A 452 -15.95 25.41 -26.77
CA TYR A 452 -16.64 26.67 -27.06
C TYR A 452 -16.89 26.88 -28.56
N ASP A 453 -15.98 26.42 -29.41
CA ASP A 453 -16.10 26.50 -30.87
C ASP A 453 -17.03 25.38 -31.38
N ASP A 454 -16.85 24.17 -30.84
CA ASP A 454 -17.65 22.97 -31.14
C ASP A 454 -19.13 23.14 -30.75
N LEU A 455 -19.43 23.98 -29.75
CA LEU A 455 -20.78 24.32 -29.32
C LEU A 455 -21.64 24.85 -30.47
N ALA A 456 -21.05 25.66 -31.35
CA ALA A 456 -21.75 26.25 -32.46
C ALA A 456 -22.35 25.19 -33.39
N LEU A 457 -21.55 24.18 -33.76
CA LEU A 457 -21.98 23.09 -34.63
C LEU A 457 -23.12 22.28 -33.98
N LEU A 458 -23.05 22.05 -32.67
CA LEU A 458 -24.09 21.34 -31.92
C LEU A 458 -25.41 22.11 -31.87
N LEU A 459 -25.34 23.43 -31.65
CA LEU A 459 -26.53 24.29 -31.62
C LEU A 459 -27.16 24.41 -33.01
N ASP A 460 -26.35 24.59 -34.06
CA ASP A 460 -26.81 24.62 -35.45
C ASP A 460 -27.50 23.29 -35.83
N ALA A 461 -26.93 22.14 -35.41
CA ALA A 461 -27.56 20.83 -35.59
C ALA A 461 -28.84 20.70 -34.77
N ALA A 462 -28.90 21.22 -33.54
CA ALA A 462 -30.10 21.17 -32.71
C ALA A 462 -31.29 21.91 -33.33
N VAL A 463 -31.06 23.09 -33.95
CA VAL A 463 -32.09 23.81 -34.72
C VAL A 463 -32.64 22.91 -35.83
N LYS A 464 -31.75 22.33 -36.64
CA LYS A 464 -32.12 21.48 -37.78
C LYS A 464 -32.81 20.18 -37.40
N ILE A 465 -32.47 19.60 -36.25
CA ILE A 465 -33.18 18.42 -35.70
C ILE A 465 -34.60 18.82 -35.28
N TRP A 466 -34.73 19.96 -34.58
CA TRP A 466 -36.02 20.46 -34.09
C TRP A 466 -36.99 20.80 -35.21
N GLU A 467 -36.50 21.32 -36.33
CA GLU A 467 -37.29 21.56 -37.55
C GLU A 467 -37.83 20.27 -38.19
N ARG A 468 -37.20 19.13 -37.93
CA ARG A 468 -37.59 17.83 -38.51
C ARG A 468 -38.58 17.05 -37.67
N GLN A 469 -38.50 17.16 -36.34
CA GLN A 469 -39.38 16.47 -35.41
C GLN A 469 -39.35 17.08 -34.01
N ALA A 470 -40.42 16.86 -33.23
CA ALA A 470 -40.50 17.31 -31.86
C ALA A 470 -39.52 16.53 -30.97
N VAL A 471 -38.47 17.22 -30.50
CA VAL A 471 -37.42 16.68 -29.62
C VAL A 471 -37.18 17.61 -28.43
N SER A 472 -36.65 17.06 -27.35
CA SER A 472 -36.09 17.82 -26.23
C SER A 472 -34.57 17.71 -26.21
N PHE A 473 -33.87 18.77 -25.81
CA PHE A 473 -32.41 18.79 -25.73
C PHE A 473 -31.94 18.98 -24.30
N LEU A 474 -30.91 18.20 -23.93
CA LEU A 474 -30.14 18.39 -22.72
C LEU A 474 -28.67 18.55 -23.12
N LEU A 475 -28.02 19.61 -22.65
CA LEU A 475 -26.60 19.86 -22.83
C LEU A 475 -25.88 19.69 -21.49
N VAL A 476 -24.83 18.88 -21.47
CA VAL A 476 -23.97 18.73 -20.28
C VAL A 476 -22.73 19.59 -20.46
N LEU A 477 -22.58 20.58 -19.59
CA LEU A 477 -21.41 21.46 -19.54
C LEU A 477 -20.35 20.85 -18.63
N ALA A 478 -19.17 20.57 -19.17
CA ALA A 478 -18.07 20.03 -18.38
C ALA A 478 -17.60 21.02 -17.29
N PRO A 479 -17.24 20.56 -16.07
CA PRO A 479 -16.79 21.44 -14.98
C PRO A 479 -15.53 22.26 -15.30
N THR A 480 -14.73 21.80 -16.27
CA THR A 480 -13.53 22.48 -16.75
C THR A 480 -13.82 23.68 -17.65
N LEU A 481 -15.09 23.90 -18.03
CA LEU A 481 -15.51 25.02 -18.87
C LEU A 481 -16.14 26.12 -18.02
N GLU A 482 -15.72 27.35 -18.28
CA GLU A 482 -16.25 28.54 -17.65
C GLU A 482 -17.63 28.88 -18.22
N ARG A 483 -18.62 28.98 -17.33
CA ARG A 483 -20.01 29.28 -17.73
C ARG A 483 -20.15 30.62 -18.45
N GLY A 484 -19.36 31.62 -18.09
CA GLY A 484 -19.36 32.94 -18.75
C GLY A 484 -18.92 32.84 -20.22
N ARG A 485 -17.78 32.21 -20.48
CA ARG A 485 -17.28 31.96 -21.84
C ARG A 485 -18.22 31.09 -22.67
N PHE A 486 -18.86 30.11 -22.03
CA PHE A 486 -19.90 29.30 -22.66
C PHE A 486 -21.10 30.15 -23.09
N ALA A 487 -21.58 31.05 -22.23
CA ALA A 487 -22.68 31.96 -22.55
C ALA A 487 -22.32 32.92 -23.69
N GLU A 488 -21.10 33.46 -23.71
CA GLU A 488 -20.61 34.31 -24.80
C GLU A 488 -20.50 33.55 -26.14
N ALA A 489 -20.05 32.29 -26.11
CA ALA A 489 -19.98 31.44 -27.30
C ALA A 489 -21.38 31.17 -27.87
N ALA A 490 -22.36 30.89 -27.01
CA ALA A 490 -23.75 30.71 -27.39
C ALA A 490 -24.36 32.02 -27.96
N LEU A 491 -24.09 33.16 -27.31
CA LEU A 491 -24.60 34.47 -27.73
C LEU A 491 -24.10 34.87 -29.13
N ARG A 492 -22.84 34.56 -29.46
CA ARG A 492 -22.29 34.77 -30.81
C ARG A 492 -23.04 34.02 -31.92
N ARG A 493 -23.82 32.98 -31.56
CA ARG A 493 -24.69 32.23 -32.47
C ARG A 493 -26.18 32.56 -32.29
N GLY A 494 -26.50 33.64 -31.59
CA GLY A 494 -27.88 34.10 -31.39
C GLY A 494 -28.64 33.38 -30.26
N TRP A 495 -27.95 32.64 -29.39
CA TRP A 495 -28.55 31.94 -28.26
C TRP A 495 -28.35 32.70 -26.95
N ARG A 496 -29.39 32.81 -26.13
CA ARG A 496 -29.31 33.47 -24.81
C ARG A 496 -29.41 32.45 -23.69
N LEU A 497 -28.47 32.50 -22.74
CA LEU A 497 -28.50 31.66 -21.55
C LEU A 497 -29.28 32.35 -20.43
N GLU A 498 -30.45 31.80 -20.09
CA GLU A 498 -31.30 32.26 -18.98
C GLU A 498 -31.41 31.15 -17.92
N GLY A 499 -30.78 31.36 -16.76
CA GLY A 499 -30.67 30.34 -15.72
C GLY A 499 -29.97 29.08 -16.25
N GLU A 500 -30.70 27.97 -16.30
CA GLU A 500 -30.25 26.66 -16.84
C GLU A 500 -30.79 26.37 -18.25
N THR A 501 -31.25 27.36 -19.01
CA THR A 501 -31.82 27.15 -20.33
C THR A 501 -31.18 28.06 -21.37
N LEU A 502 -30.71 27.47 -22.47
CA LEU A 502 -30.35 28.19 -23.69
C LEU A 502 -31.61 28.38 -24.55
N LEU A 503 -31.93 29.64 -24.81
CA LEU A 503 -33.02 30.06 -25.68
C LEU A 503 -32.46 30.39 -27.06
N GLY A 504 -32.89 29.62 -28.05
CA GLY A 504 -32.46 29.72 -29.44
C GLY A 504 -33.52 30.33 -30.36
N PRO A 505 -33.25 30.30 -31.67
CA PRO A 505 -34.18 30.74 -32.70
C PRO A 505 -35.54 30.02 -32.59
N SER A 506 -36.61 30.71 -33.01
CA SER A 506 -37.97 30.14 -33.12
C SER A 506 -38.53 29.54 -31.82
N GLY A 507 -37.99 29.93 -30.66
CA GLY A 507 -38.44 29.47 -29.35
C GLY A 507 -37.85 28.14 -28.89
N LEU A 508 -36.86 27.59 -29.62
CA LEU A 508 -36.16 26.36 -29.24
C LEU A 508 -35.45 26.53 -27.90
N ARG A 509 -35.59 25.53 -27.03
CA ARG A 509 -34.99 25.50 -25.69
C ARG A 509 -34.05 24.31 -25.55
N VAL A 510 -32.83 24.57 -25.10
CA VAL A 510 -31.85 23.54 -24.72
C VAL A 510 -31.58 23.68 -23.23
N ARG A 511 -31.90 22.65 -22.44
CA ARG A 511 -31.59 22.67 -21.01
C ARG A 511 -30.09 22.43 -20.81
N VAL A 512 -29.44 23.20 -19.94
CA VAL A 512 -28.01 23.10 -19.62
C VAL A 512 -27.85 22.63 -18.19
N THR A 513 -27.07 21.58 -17.99
CA THR A 513 -26.71 21.07 -16.66
C THR A 513 -25.20 20.92 -16.51
N ALA A 514 -24.71 21.05 -15.28
CA ALA A 514 -23.34 20.68 -14.90
C ALA A 514 -23.30 19.30 -14.20
N ASP A 515 -24.42 18.58 -14.20
CA ASP A 515 -24.49 17.21 -13.68
C ASP A 515 -23.53 16.26 -14.43
N PRO A 516 -23.09 15.17 -13.80
CA PRO A 516 -22.28 14.16 -14.47
C PRO A 516 -22.91 13.65 -15.78
N VAL A 517 -22.06 13.38 -16.79
CA VAL A 517 -22.51 12.91 -18.11
C VAL A 517 -23.37 11.65 -18.01
N ALA A 518 -23.01 10.73 -17.10
CA ALA A 518 -23.76 9.48 -16.89
C ALA A 518 -25.23 9.74 -16.51
N ARG A 519 -25.49 10.80 -15.74
CA ARG A 519 -26.84 11.24 -15.37
C ARG A 519 -27.57 11.89 -16.56
N GLY A 520 -26.87 12.71 -17.35
CA GLY A 520 -27.42 13.29 -18.58
C GLY A 520 -27.80 12.25 -19.64
N ALA A 521 -27.03 11.15 -19.72
CA ALA A 521 -27.32 10.02 -20.60
C ALA A 521 -28.59 9.26 -20.22
N LYS A 522 -28.99 9.29 -18.94
CA LYS A 522 -30.19 8.58 -18.47
C LYS A 522 -31.46 9.18 -19.12
N GLY A 523 -32.12 8.36 -19.94
CA GLY A 523 -33.33 8.74 -20.66
C GLY A 523 -33.10 9.48 -21.98
N ALA A 524 -31.85 9.68 -22.40
CA ALA A 524 -31.55 10.14 -23.76
C ALA A 524 -31.72 8.99 -24.77
N GLN A 525 -32.25 9.28 -25.96
CA GLN A 525 -32.38 8.30 -27.04
C GLN A 525 -31.18 8.32 -27.99
N VAL A 526 -30.52 9.47 -28.14
CA VAL A 526 -29.33 9.66 -28.97
C VAL A 526 -28.42 10.70 -28.31
N VAL A 527 -27.12 10.50 -28.42
CA VAL A 527 -26.10 11.50 -28.08
C VAL A 527 -25.55 12.12 -29.35
N LEU A 528 -25.57 13.45 -29.40
CA LEU A 528 -24.83 14.24 -30.37
C LEU A 528 -23.59 14.81 -29.67
N GLY A 529 -22.44 14.14 -29.85
CA GLY A 529 -21.32 14.32 -28.94
C GLY A 529 -19.97 14.48 -29.63
N LEU A 530 -19.26 15.55 -29.26
CA LEU A 530 -17.91 15.87 -29.71
C LEU A 530 -16.86 15.55 -28.63
N GLY A 531 -17.27 15.21 -27.41
CA GLY A 531 -16.39 14.81 -26.30
C GLY A 531 -15.98 13.33 -26.27
N GLY A 532 -14.68 13.01 -26.25
CA GLY A 532 -14.17 11.64 -26.34
C GLY A 532 -14.60 10.66 -25.23
N THR A 533 -14.24 10.95 -23.98
CA THR A 533 -14.60 10.09 -22.83
C THR A 533 -16.09 10.15 -22.52
N ALA A 534 -16.72 11.30 -22.71
CA ALA A 534 -18.15 11.49 -22.48
C ALA A 534 -18.99 10.62 -23.43
N ASN A 535 -18.59 10.54 -24.71
CA ASN A 535 -19.21 9.63 -25.69
C ASN A 535 -19.05 8.16 -25.28
N GLN A 536 -17.88 7.77 -24.77
CA GLN A 536 -17.64 6.41 -24.27
C GLN A 536 -18.58 6.04 -23.11
N VAL A 537 -18.75 6.94 -22.13
CA VAL A 537 -19.70 6.75 -21.03
C VAL A 537 -21.12 6.54 -21.56
N CYS A 538 -21.57 7.41 -22.48
CA CYS A 538 -22.93 7.31 -23.02
C CYS A 538 -23.15 6.02 -23.83
N ALA A 539 -22.18 5.63 -24.65
CA ALA A 539 -22.22 4.38 -25.39
C ALA A 539 -22.26 3.17 -24.46
N GLY A 540 -21.43 3.16 -23.39
CA GLY A 540 -21.44 2.11 -22.37
C GLY A 540 -22.77 2.01 -21.61
N LEU A 541 -23.44 3.15 -21.41
CA LEU A 541 -24.81 3.22 -20.84
C LEU A 541 -25.91 2.83 -21.85
N GLY A 542 -25.54 2.45 -23.07
CA GLY A 542 -26.46 1.98 -24.10
C GLY A 542 -27.11 3.07 -24.94
N VAL A 543 -26.59 4.31 -24.90
CA VAL A 543 -27.10 5.42 -25.73
C VAL A 543 -26.28 5.52 -27.03
N PRO A 544 -26.90 5.42 -28.21
CA PRO A 544 -26.23 5.60 -29.51
C PRO A 544 -25.53 6.96 -29.60
N VAL A 545 -24.32 6.98 -30.19
CA VAL A 545 -23.52 8.20 -30.36
C VAL A 545 -23.47 8.60 -31.83
N VAL A 546 -23.77 9.86 -32.12
CA VAL A 546 -23.51 10.53 -33.39
C VAL A 546 -22.39 11.55 -33.16
N SER A 547 -21.34 11.48 -33.95
CA SER A 547 -20.20 12.39 -33.90
C SER A 547 -19.71 12.74 -35.31
N VAL A 548 -18.69 13.60 -35.38
CA VAL A 548 -18.14 14.07 -36.66
C VAL A 548 -16.93 13.25 -37.10
N LEU A 549 -16.77 13.12 -38.41
CA LEU A 549 -15.63 12.48 -39.03
C LEU A 549 -14.40 13.38 -38.93
N GLU A 550 -13.62 13.19 -37.86
CA GLU A 550 -12.31 13.81 -37.69
C GLU A 550 -11.24 12.77 -37.33
N LYS A 551 -9.97 13.11 -37.56
CA LYS A 551 -8.83 12.23 -37.30
C LYS A 551 -8.81 11.70 -35.86
N GLY A 552 -9.17 12.53 -34.87
CA GLY A 552 -9.25 12.15 -33.46
C GLY A 552 -10.35 11.11 -33.17
N LYS A 553 -11.50 11.22 -33.85
CA LYS A 553 -12.67 10.35 -33.68
C LYS A 553 -12.51 8.98 -34.30
N LEU A 554 -11.64 8.83 -35.29
CA LEU A 554 -11.32 7.51 -35.86
C LEU A 554 -10.78 6.53 -34.81
N VAL A 555 -10.04 7.02 -33.80
CA VAL A 555 -9.55 6.19 -32.68
C VAL A 555 -10.71 5.76 -31.78
N GLN A 556 -11.62 6.69 -31.47
CA GLN A 556 -12.80 6.41 -30.66
C GLN A 556 -13.74 5.42 -31.37
N LYS A 557 -13.93 5.56 -32.69
CA LYS A 557 -14.73 4.66 -33.52
C LYS A 557 -14.22 3.22 -33.51
N LYS A 558 -12.91 3.00 -33.42
CA LYS A 558 -12.33 1.65 -33.24
C LYS A 558 -12.72 1.03 -31.89
N LEU A 559 -12.84 1.84 -30.85
CA LEU A 559 -13.25 1.38 -29.52
C LEU A 559 -14.76 1.15 -29.44
N LEU A 560 -15.57 2.06 -29.98
CA LEU A 560 -17.03 2.02 -29.89
C LEU A 560 -17.70 1.15 -30.95
N GLY A 561 -17.01 0.87 -32.06
CA GLY A 561 -17.51 0.04 -33.15
C GLY A 561 -18.84 0.55 -33.68
N GLU A 562 -19.86 -0.29 -33.65
CA GLU A 562 -21.21 0.01 -34.13
C GLU A 562 -21.98 1.00 -33.24
N ALA A 563 -21.52 1.28 -32.02
CA ALA A 563 -22.21 2.19 -31.09
C ALA A 563 -22.10 3.66 -31.48
N GLU A 564 -21.18 4.01 -32.38
CA GLU A 564 -20.94 5.37 -32.85
C GLU A 564 -21.13 5.48 -34.36
N VAL A 565 -21.79 6.54 -34.84
CA VAL A 565 -21.81 6.91 -36.26
C VAL A 565 -21.01 8.20 -36.44
N LEU A 566 -20.09 8.21 -37.41
CA LEU A 566 -19.33 9.39 -37.79
C LEU A 566 -19.91 9.95 -39.09
N VAL A 567 -20.27 11.23 -39.08
CA VAL A 567 -20.81 11.95 -40.24
C VAL A 567 -19.92 13.13 -40.62
N PRO A 568 -20.04 13.72 -41.82
CA PRO A 568 -19.36 14.98 -42.14
C PRO A 568 -19.57 16.06 -41.05
N PRO A 569 -18.60 16.95 -40.81
CA PRO A 569 -18.66 17.99 -39.77
C PRO A 569 -19.62 19.13 -40.13
N GLU A 570 -20.85 18.78 -40.47
CA GLU A 570 -21.90 19.66 -40.98
C GLU A 570 -23.18 19.47 -40.16
N ALA A 571 -23.83 20.57 -39.82
CA ALA A 571 -25.05 20.54 -39.01
C ALA A 571 -26.18 19.74 -39.67
N ASP A 572 -26.29 19.77 -41.01
CA ASP A 572 -27.28 18.95 -41.74
C ASP A 572 -27.01 17.45 -41.62
N ALA A 573 -25.76 17.03 -41.79
CA ALA A 573 -25.39 15.62 -41.71
C ALA A 573 -25.65 15.06 -40.29
N LEU A 574 -25.29 15.84 -39.26
CA LEU A 574 -25.60 15.51 -37.87
C LEU A 574 -27.11 15.41 -37.64
N ALA A 575 -27.88 16.37 -38.14
CA ALA A 575 -29.32 16.41 -37.94
C ALA A 575 -30.05 15.25 -38.67
N GLN A 576 -29.62 14.92 -39.89
CA GLN A 576 -30.18 13.81 -40.66
C GLN A 576 -29.94 12.47 -39.97
N GLU A 577 -28.73 12.24 -39.46
CA GLU A 577 -28.40 10.98 -38.79
C GLU A 577 -29.14 10.83 -37.45
N VAL A 578 -29.24 11.91 -36.67
CA VAL A 578 -30.04 11.91 -35.43
C VAL A 578 -31.52 11.65 -35.76
N ASP A 579 -32.08 12.31 -36.78
CA ASP A 579 -33.47 12.09 -37.21
C ASP A 579 -33.72 10.64 -37.64
N ALA A 580 -32.82 10.07 -38.43
CA ALA A 580 -32.88 8.66 -38.85
C ALA A 580 -32.83 7.71 -37.64
N LEU A 581 -31.91 7.94 -36.70
CA LEU A 581 -31.82 7.14 -35.48
C LEU A 581 -33.06 7.28 -34.62
N LEU A 582 -33.64 8.46 -34.45
CA LEU A 582 -34.85 8.67 -33.66
C LEU A 582 -36.09 7.97 -34.25
N ARG A 583 -36.12 7.71 -35.56
CA ARG A 583 -37.19 6.95 -36.23
C ARG A 583 -36.98 5.44 -36.21
N ASP A 584 -35.74 4.98 -36.06
CA ASP A 584 -35.39 3.55 -36.09
C ASP A 584 -35.02 3.02 -34.69
N GLU A 585 -36.02 2.52 -33.97
CA GLU A 585 -35.83 1.94 -32.64
C GLU A 585 -34.94 0.70 -32.65
N ALA A 586 -35.07 -0.17 -33.66
CA ALA A 586 -34.29 -1.39 -33.77
C ALA A 586 -32.79 -1.07 -33.90
N ARG A 587 -32.44 -0.09 -34.74
CA ARG A 587 -31.07 0.39 -34.91
C ARG A 587 -30.54 1.04 -33.64
N ARG A 588 -31.32 1.87 -32.95
CA ARG A 588 -30.90 2.44 -31.64
C ARG A 588 -30.61 1.35 -30.63
N CYS A 589 -31.49 0.37 -30.48
CA CYS A 589 -31.29 -0.73 -29.55
C CYS A 589 -30.07 -1.58 -29.92
N ALA A 590 -29.82 -1.81 -31.22
CA ALA A 590 -28.63 -2.53 -31.68
C ALA A 590 -27.33 -1.77 -31.35
N MET A 591 -27.29 -0.46 -31.65
CA MET A 591 -26.15 0.40 -31.31
C MET A 591 -25.92 0.48 -29.80
N GLY A 592 -27.00 0.60 -29.00
CA GLY A 592 -26.91 0.60 -27.55
C GLY A 592 -26.31 -0.70 -27.00
N ARG A 593 -26.76 -1.86 -27.49
CA ARG A 593 -26.15 -3.16 -27.13
C ARG A 593 -24.70 -3.27 -27.57
N ALA A 594 -24.34 -2.72 -28.74
CA ALA A 594 -22.96 -2.67 -29.19
C ALA A 594 -22.09 -1.85 -28.23
N GLY A 595 -22.56 -0.67 -27.79
CA GLY A 595 -21.84 0.20 -26.87
C GLY A 595 -21.63 -0.42 -25.50
N ALA A 596 -22.67 -1.01 -24.92
CA ALA A 596 -22.60 -1.74 -23.65
C ALA A 596 -21.62 -2.92 -23.73
N ARG A 597 -21.59 -3.67 -24.84
CA ARG A 597 -20.62 -4.75 -25.04
C ARG A 597 -19.19 -4.25 -25.24
N ALA A 598 -19.01 -3.15 -25.97
CA ALA A 598 -17.70 -2.58 -26.28
C ALA A 598 -16.99 -2.01 -25.04
N LEU A 599 -17.75 -1.34 -24.16
CA LEU A 599 -17.20 -0.78 -22.93
C LEU A 599 -17.20 -1.79 -21.78
N GLY A 600 -18.15 -2.74 -21.75
CA GLY A 600 -18.43 -3.56 -20.58
C GLY A 600 -19.18 -2.77 -19.48
N GLY A 601 -19.30 -3.39 -18.30
CA GLY A 601 -19.83 -2.72 -17.09
C GLY A 601 -18.72 -2.17 -16.19
N GLY A 602 -19.09 -1.60 -15.04
CA GLY A 602 -18.16 -1.33 -13.94
C GLY A 602 -17.66 -2.60 -13.26
N GLY A 603 -17.02 -2.44 -12.10
CA GLY A 603 -16.45 -3.53 -11.30
C GLY A 603 -14.93 -3.70 -11.44
N ALA A 604 -14.28 -2.91 -12.29
CA ALA A 604 -12.83 -2.99 -12.47
C ALA A 604 -12.10 -2.58 -11.18
N LEU A 605 -12.55 -1.48 -10.58
CA LEU A 605 -11.95 -0.97 -9.34
C LEU A 605 -12.26 -1.88 -8.15
N ASP A 606 -13.45 -2.49 -8.10
CA ASP A 606 -13.79 -3.46 -7.04
C ASP A 606 -12.92 -4.72 -7.13
N ALA A 607 -12.64 -5.22 -8.34
CA ALA A 607 -11.74 -6.35 -8.54
C ALA A 607 -10.31 -6.04 -8.02
N VAL A 608 -9.85 -4.80 -8.17
CA VAL A 608 -8.56 -4.35 -7.61
C VAL A 608 -8.62 -4.40 -6.08
N VAL A 609 -9.67 -3.85 -5.46
CA VAL A 609 -9.84 -3.86 -3.99
C VAL A 609 -9.88 -5.30 -3.45
N SER A 610 -10.64 -6.19 -4.10
CA SER A 610 -10.71 -7.61 -3.73
C SER A 610 -9.37 -8.32 -3.85
N HIS A 611 -8.57 -8.01 -4.87
CA HIS A 611 -7.21 -8.56 -5.02
C HIS A 611 -6.27 -8.05 -3.92
N VAL A 612 -6.34 -6.77 -3.60
CA VAL A 612 -5.57 -6.19 -2.47
C VAL A 612 -5.95 -6.86 -1.15
N ALA A 613 -7.24 -7.10 -0.92
CA ALA A 613 -7.74 -7.77 0.27
C ALA A 613 -7.18 -9.18 0.42
N SER A 614 -7.42 -10.02 -0.59
CA SER A 614 -7.20 -11.47 -0.54
C SER A 614 -5.79 -11.89 -0.91
N VAL A 615 -5.24 -11.39 -2.02
CA VAL A 615 -3.94 -11.82 -2.56
C VAL A 615 -2.79 -11.08 -1.88
N LEU A 616 -2.99 -9.82 -1.53
CA LEU A 616 -1.96 -9.02 -0.85
C LEU A 616 -2.05 -9.06 0.68
N GLY A 617 -3.11 -9.68 1.22
CA GLY A 617 -3.32 -9.91 2.64
C GLY A 617 -3.54 -8.63 3.44
N TRP A 618 -4.14 -7.60 2.83
CA TRP A 618 -4.35 -6.32 3.52
C TRP A 618 -5.33 -6.39 4.68
N GLU A 619 -6.32 -7.30 4.62
CA GLU A 619 -7.25 -7.51 5.74
C GLU A 619 -6.53 -7.94 7.01
N GLY A 620 -5.69 -8.97 6.92
CA GLY A 620 -4.89 -9.45 8.06
C GLY A 620 -3.93 -8.37 8.58
N ARG A 621 -3.30 -7.61 7.68
CA ARG A 621 -2.38 -6.52 8.07
C ARG A 621 -3.08 -5.41 8.84
N CYS A 622 -4.22 -4.95 8.36
CA CYS A 622 -5.02 -3.94 9.05
C CYS A 622 -5.52 -4.47 10.39
N ALA A 623 -6.00 -5.72 10.45
CA ALA A 623 -6.45 -6.34 11.69
C ALA A 623 -5.32 -6.44 12.72
N VAL A 624 -4.11 -6.85 12.32
CA VAL A 624 -2.93 -6.89 13.22
C VAL A 624 -2.58 -5.49 13.73
N ALA A 625 -2.53 -4.50 12.84
CA ALA A 625 -2.21 -3.12 13.22
C ALA A 625 -3.26 -2.54 14.19
N GLU A 626 -4.56 -2.78 13.94
CA GLU A 626 -5.66 -2.35 14.80
C GLU A 626 -5.59 -3.02 16.17
N ARG A 627 -5.41 -4.34 16.23
CA ARG A 627 -5.27 -5.09 17.49
C ARG A 627 -4.09 -4.60 18.32
N LEU A 628 -2.92 -4.40 17.69
CA LEU A 628 -1.75 -3.89 18.39
C LEU A 628 -1.99 -2.48 18.92
N ASN A 629 -2.53 -1.57 18.10
CA ASN A 629 -2.78 -0.20 18.53
C ASN A 629 -3.83 -0.13 19.65
N ALA A 630 -4.87 -0.96 19.60
CA ALA A 630 -5.85 -1.08 20.68
C ALA A 630 -5.21 -1.60 21.98
N PHE A 631 -4.34 -2.61 21.87
CA PHE A 631 -3.57 -3.13 23.00
C PHE A 631 -2.67 -2.05 23.62
N LEU A 632 -1.94 -1.30 22.80
CA LEU A 632 -1.08 -0.20 23.29
C LEU A 632 -1.88 0.96 23.90
N ALA A 633 -3.07 1.26 23.37
CA ALA A 633 -3.96 2.25 23.97
C ALA A 633 -4.45 1.83 25.37
N SER A 634 -4.55 0.52 25.64
CA SER A 634 -4.94 -0.02 26.94
C SER A 634 -3.88 0.17 28.04
N TRP A 635 -2.65 0.54 27.67
CA TRP A 635 -1.58 0.78 28.64
C TRP A 635 -1.76 2.10 29.40
N GLY A 636 -2.72 2.95 29.00
CA GLY A 636 -2.99 4.24 29.63
C GLY A 636 -1.88 5.28 29.35
N PRO A 637 -2.17 6.58 29.55
CA PRO A 637 -1.14 7.63 29.51
C PRO A 637 -0.13 7.52 30.67
N GLU A 638 -0.50 6.78 31.72
CA GLU A 638 0.26 6.49 32.93
C GLU A 638 0.39 4.98 33.13
N THR A 639 1.01 4.25 32.20
CA THR A 639 1.97 3.24 32.69
C THR A 639 3.27 4.00 32.90
N PRO A 640 3.59 4.44 34.13
CA PRO A 640 4.94 4.86 34.43
C PRO A 640 5.85 3.68 34.10
N GLY A 641 7.09 3.95 33.74
CA GLY A 641 8.12 2.93 33.70
C GLY A 641 7.97 2.00 34.91
N ALA A 642 8.12 0.69 34.69
CA ALA A 642 8.24 -0.27 35.78
C ALA A 642 9.40 0.19 36.67
N SER A 643 9.07 1.00 37.68
CA SER A 643 9.96 1.77 38.55
C SER A 643 11.05 2.59 37.83
N GLY A 644 11.12 3.89 38.13
CA GLY A 644 12.33 4.68 37.95
C GLY A 644 13.46 4.20 38.89
N GLY A 645 13.89 2.95 38.76
CA GLY A 645 15.20 2.53 39.22
C GLY A 645 16.22 3.19 38.31
N GLY A 646 16.93 4.17 38.85
CA GLY A 646 17.89 4.98 38.11
C GLY A 646 18.82 4.14 37.24
N TRP A 647 19.28 4.74 36.14
CA TRP A 647 20.32 4.19 35.28
C TRP A 647 21.72 4.17 35.94
N GLY A 648 21.78 4.08 37.28
CA GLY A 648 23.01 4.02 38.06
C GLY A 648 22.85 3.15 39.31
N VAL A 649 23.79 2.19 39.46
CA VAL A 649 24.24 1.43 40.66
C VAL A 649 23.15 0.71 41.52
N PRO A 650 23.34 -0.57 41.93
CA PRO A 650 22.24 -1.40 42.43
C PRO A 650 21.87 -1.11 43.88
N GLU A 651 20.57 -1.05 44.18
CA GLU A 651 20.04 -1.16 45.55
C GLU A 651 19.55 -2.60 45.83
N GLY A 652 19.70 -3.01 47.09
CA GLY A 652 19.65 -4.39 47.62
C GLY A 652 18.28 -5.08 47.68
N PRO A 653 18.12 -6.12 48.54
CA PRO A 653 17.29 -7.27 48.22
C PRO A 653 15.80 -7.12 48.52
N ALA A 654 15.03 -7.73 47.61
CA ALA A 654 13.72 -8.37 47.77
C ALA A 654 12.55 -7.56 48.37
N GLY A 655 11.73 -7.00 47.48
CA GLY A 655 10.31 -6.77 47.70
C GLY A 655 9.52 -7.52 46.63
N THR A 656 8.53 -8.31 47.05
CA THR A 656 7.60 -9.08 46.21
C THR A 656 6.97 -8.25 45.09
N VAL A 657 7.10 -8.70 43.85
CA VAL A 657 6.44 -8.11 42.66
C VAL A 657 4.98 -8.55 42.63
N PRO A 658 3.98 -7.66 42.50
CA PRO A 658 2.62 -8.06 42.21
C PRO A 658 2.55 -8.67 40.80
N GLY A 659 2.03 -9.90 40.72
CA GLY A 659 1.65 -10.52 39.45
C GLY A 659 0.53 -9.72 38.79
N ASP A 660 0.74 -9.40 37.51
CA ASP A 660 -0.28 -9.32 36.45
C ASP A 660 0.28 -8.53 35.25
N ALA A 661 1.29 -9.10 34.60
CA ALA A 661 1.46 -8.83 33.18
C ALA A 661 0.53 -9.80 32.46
N LYS A 662 -0.59 -9.29 31.93
CA LYS A 662 -1.49 -10.05 31.04
C LYS A 662 -0.68 -10.58 29.86
N GLU A 663 -0.23 -11.83 29.96
CA GLU A 663 0.32 -12.60 28.86
C GLU A 663 -0.81 -12.83 27.85
N MET A 664 -0.73 -12.15 26.70
CA MET A 664 -1.48 -12.54 25.53
C MET A 664 -0.70 -13.65 24.84
N LYS A 665 -1.25 -14.86 24.78
CA LYS A 665 -0.83 -15.86 23.79
C LYS A 665 -1.09 -15.25 22.40
N ILE A 666 -0.02 -14.88 21.70
CA ILE A 666 -0.03 -14.48 20.28
C ILE A 666 -0.18 -15.74 19.43
#